data_AF-B5YFE8-F1
#
_entry.id   AF-B5YFE8-F1
#
_cell.length_a   1.000
_cell.length_b   1.000
_cell.length_c   1.000
_cell.angle_alpha   90.00
_cell.angle_beta   90.00
_cell.angle_gamma   90.00
#
_symmetry.space_group_name_H-M   'P 1'
#
loop_
_entity.id
_entity.type
_entity.pdbx_description
1 polymer ?
#
loop_
_entity_poly.entity_id
_entity_poly.type
_entity_poly.pdbx_seq_one_letter_code
_entity_poly.pdbx_strand_id
1 'polypeptide(L)'
;MISCKNIIREDENFYTLKFKCTEDLVSLLKGENIGVVYKGDQNLLWDAILTDLAIYFRLRDSFPFRPFLHDEKLGTGDHRLIPFYEDNNRYVITEDYAGKLTGAVYINQDITYGLFYGVPIEPSEYKNLNFQLSWIADSWKDYKENLRKDEEFVKALEDLGFPLNYENYSQVTKIGPIANKESLRKYFCRNPKAEIYYLFSKSLGWYGVVPKYPEEISLSSVYINEELKRHLAKLFITGVRGILKQVRDREKRKEILERARRIRNHALELLKEEISIADFQIKMANFIIKDVTGIEVYFDKTSEMLKIRNLEDYENKDFYYFFDLLLRSPETFARAYNTALNKAKLPLKRFHIKNNVFQPPYFLEVFTKHNGRNILTRCNIEIKNTDQEAHIRLFSPHCSSETITSTRNIKNARDFLTSLVLSNKFPNGFALIGKAGPFMAEMRRIPRVLAVPEEGSKYAPMVDYFLGELKKEIKDIPESHLLRINLNLLDNLRFLGDLKFKLPRFLSLYIGETEISAKEFSSIWRGKVEEAEKVLELIKGLEAGQYFHLANIILWEKGLMDLSDRSYKLLSKLKEKGYNREFQRLNLPESFLKMLQNLVEERRKIIDEIKMKKEEAPKELFEEREFLEYKILFLFAVLLRSLLQFEKSLKYLNYRPYTIILYLLSPEFLKELASKAEIYIEKVVFKI
;
A
#
# COMPACT_ATOMS: atom_id res chain seq x y z
N MET A 1 22.34 -22.90 -10.48
CA MET A 1 22.89 -22.16 -11.65
C MET A 1 22.17 -20.81 -11.69
N ILE A 2 22.90 -19.70 -11.66
CA ILE A 2 22.35 -18.33 -11.55
C ILE A 2 22.33 -17.70 -12.94
N SER A 3 21.16 -17.44 -13.53
CA SER A 3 21.06 -16.75 -14.83
C SER A 3 20.55 -15.32 -14.65
N CYS A 4 21.31 -14.35 -15.16
CA CYS A 4 21.12 -12.89 -15.07
C CYS A 4 21.34 -12.28 -13.68
N LYS A 5 22.48 -11.60 -13.50
CA LYS A 5 22.77 -10.75 -12.35
C LYS A 5 22.33 -9.33 -12.67
N ASN A 6 21.28 -8.83 -12.01
CA ASN A 6 20.87 -7.44 -12.12
C ASN A 6 21.20 -6.71 -10.81
N ILE A 7 21.99 -5.64 -10.88
CA ILE A 7 22.16 -4.71 -9.76
C ILE A 7 20.88 -3.90 -9.67
N ILE A 8 20.07 -4.16 -8.65
CA ILE A 8 18.79 -3.45 -8.43
C ILE A 8 18.94 -2.27 -7.46
N ARG A 9 20.07 -2.22 -6.74
CA ARG A 9 20.46 -1.07 -5.94
C ARG A 9 21.96 -1.01 -5.74
N GLU A 10 22.47 0.19 -5.70
CA GLU A 10 23.87 0.47 -5.42
C GLU A 10 23.97 1.68 -4.50
N ASP A 11 24.88 1.58 -3.55
CA ASP A 11 25.29 2.67 -2.67
C ASP A 11 26.82 2.66 -2.55
N GLU A 12 27.40 3.56 -1.77
CA GLU A 12 28.85 3.60 -1.54
C GLU A 12 29.39 2.32 -0.89
N ASN A 13 28.57 1.58 -0.14
CA ASN A 13 29.02 0.50 0.76
C ASN A 13 28.46 -0.88 0.40
N PHE A 14 27.51 -0.96 -0.53
CA PHE A 14 26.95 -2.25 -0.94
C PHE A 14 26.33 -2.19 -2.34
N TYR A 15 26.06 -3.36 -2.89
CA TYR A 15 25.15 -3.59 -4.00
C TYR A 15 24.07 -4.58 -3.57
N THR A 16 22.83 -4.39 -4.03
CA THR A 16 21.80 -5.42 -3.96
C THR A 16 21.70 -6.09 -5.33
N LEU A 17 21.99 -7.38 -5.37
CA LEU A 17 21.91 -8.23 -6.56
C LEU A 17 20.59 -8.98 -6.56
N LYS A 18 19.88 -8.98 -7.69
CA LYS A 18 18.67 -9.78 -7.91
C LYS A 18 18.95 -10.89 -8.91
N PHE A 19 18.55 -12.11 -8.57
CA PHE A 19 18.72 -13.29 -9.41
C PHE A 19 17.44 -14.10 -9.49
N LYS A 20 17.13 -14.64 -10.68
CA LYS A 20 16.00 -15.56 -10.86
C LYS A 20 16.38 -16.96 -10.37
N CYS A 21 15.50 -17.60 -9.61
CA CYS A 21 15.66 -18.98 -9.17
C CYS A 21 15.20 -19.93 -10.29
N THR A 22 16.12 -20.59 -11.00
CA THR A 22 15.83 -21.26 -12.28
C THR A 22 15.44 -22.74 -12.20
N GLU A 23 15.07 -23.28 -11.03
CA GLU A 23 14.13 -24.43 -10.84
C GLU A 23 14.32 -25.12 -9.48
N ASP A 24 15.56 -25.29 -9.02
CA ASP A 24 15.84 -25.88 -7.70
C ASP A 24 16.10 -24.80 -6.64
N LEU A 25 15.01 -24.35 -6.02
CA LEU A 25 15.06 -23.40 -4.91
C LEU A 25 15.80 -24.00 -3.70
N VAL A 26 15.65 -25.29 -3.42
CA VAL A 26 16.21 -25.92 -2.22
C VAL A 26 17.73 -25.96 -2.28
N SER A 27 18.31 -26.36 -3.42
CA SER A 27 19.76 -26.35 -3.60
C SER A 27 20.34 -24.94 -3.55
N LEU A 28 19.63 -23.95 -4.10
CA LEU A 28 20.03 -22.54 -3.99
C LEU A 28 20.05 -22.08 -2.53
N LEU A 29 18.99 -22.34 -1.77
CA LEU A 29 18.91 -21.95 -0.36
C LEU A 29 20.01 -22.59 0.47
N LYS A 30 20.27 -23.89 0.27
CA LYS A 30 21.38 -24.59 0.94
C LYS A 30 22.74 -24.01 0.56
N GLY A 31 22.96 -23.69 -0.72
CA GLY A 31 24.19 -23.07 -1.20
C GLY A 31 24.44 -21.66 -0.63
N GLU A 32 23.38 -20.94 -0.28
CA GLU A 32 23.43 -19.63 0.39
C GLU A 32 23.36 -19.73 1.93
N ASN A 33 23.62 -20.92 2.51
CA ASN A 33 23.59 -21.18 3.96
C ASN A 33 22.26 -20.84 4.65
N ILE A 34 21.15 -20.85 3.89
CA ILE A 34 19.81 -20.68 4.45
C ILE A 34 19.33 -22.04 4.93
N GLY A 35 18.77 -22.08 6.15
CA GLY A 35 18.19 -23.26 6.78
C GLY A 35 16.66 -23.21 6.94
N VAL A 36 16.03 -22.04 6.79
CA VAL A 36 14.57 -21.89 6.92
C VAL A 36 14.04 -20.70 6.12
N VAL A 37 12.87 -20.88 5.49
CA VAL A 37 12.13 -19.82 4.81
C VAL A 37 10.98 -19.34 5.70
N TYR A 38 10.97 -18.05 6.00
CA TYR A 38 9.86 -17.37 6.68
C TYR A 38 9.02 -16.62 5.66
N LYS A 39 7.70 -16.63 5.82
CA LYS A 39 6.80 -15.78 5.04
C LYS A 39 5.68 -15.33 5.95
N GLY A 40 5.43 -14.02 6.03
CA GLY A 40 4.24 -13.55 6.72
C GLY A 40 3.58 -12.34 6.09
N ASP A 41 2.29 -12.21 6.37
CA ASP A 41 1.46 -11.08 5.95
C ASP A 41 0.44 -10.74 7.06
N GLN A 42 -0.09 -9.53 7.04
CA GLN A 42 -1.10 -9.05 7.99
C GLN A 42 -2.53 -9.44 7.56
N ASN A 43 -2.74 -9.69 6.26
CA ASN A 43 -4.02 -10.14 5.71
C ASN A 43 -3.83 -11.44 4.92
N LEU A 44 -4.20 -12.59 5.50
CA LEU A 44 -4.02 -13.89 4.83
C LEU A 44 -4.92 -14.05 3.60
N LEU A 45 -6.06 -13.34 3.53
CA LEU A 45 -7.03 -13.46 2.43
C LEU A 45 -6.70 -12.58 1.22
N TRP A 46 -5.65 -11.77 1.33
CA TRP A 46 -5.09 -10.97 0.25
C TRP A 46 -4.15 -11.81 -0.63
N ASP A 47 -2.92 -11.40 -0.95
CA ASP A 47 -1.99 -12.17 -1.79
C ASP A 47 -1.22 -13.26 -1.02
N ALA A 48 -1.39 -13.28 0.30
CA ALA A 48 -0.64 -14.12 1.20
C ALA A 48 -0.77 -15.62 0.88
N ILE A 49 -1.98 -16.16 0.75
CA ILE A 49 -2.18 -17.59 0.43
C ILE A 49 -1.48 -17.98 -0.88
N LEU A 50 -1.60 -17.16 -1.92
CA LEU A 50 -0.97 -17.43 -3.22
C LEU A 50 0.56 -17.48 -3.13
N THR A 51 1.14 -16.53 -2.40
CA THR A 51 2.59 -16.49 -2.19
C THR A 51 3.10 -17.61 -1.28
N ASP A 52 2.31 -18.02 -0.27
CA ASP A 52 2.61 -19.20 0.54
C ASP A 52 2.59 -20.48 -0.30
N LEU A 53 1.57 -20.65 -1.14
CA LEU A 53 1.47 -21.80 -2.04
C LEU A 53 2.60 -21.83 -3.08
N ALA A 54 2.98 -20.67 -3.62
CA ALA A 54 4.11 -20.56 -4.56
C ALA A 54 5.43 -21.04 -3.93
N ILE A 55 5.68 -20.67 -2.66
CA ILE A 55 6.84 -21.14 -1.92
C ILE A 55 6.72 -22.62 -1.57
N TYR A 56 5.56 -23.03 -1.04
CA TYR A 56 5.30 -24.42 -0.64
C TYR A 56 5.52 -25.39 -1.80
N PHE A 57 4.98 -25.12 -2.99
CA PHE A 57 5.17 -25.99 -4.16
C PHE A 57 6.63 -26.10 -4.63
N ARG A 58 7.46 -25.10 -4.33
CA ARG A 58 8.88 -25.06 -4.70
C ARG A 58 9.80 -25.69 -3.66
N LEU A 59 9.45 -25.59 -2.39
CA LEU A 59 10.19 -26.22 -1.30
C LEU A 59 9.78 -27.68 -1.07
N ARG A 60 8.50 -28.00 -1.30
CA ARG A 60 7.86 -29.26 -0.91
C ARG A 60 8.09 -29.54 0.60
N ASP A 61 7.97 -30.79 1.03
CA ASP A 61 8.32 -31.21 2.40
C ASP A 61 9.85 -31.35 2.62
N SER A 62 10.67 -30.86 1.68
CA SER A 62 12.13 -31.08 1.67
C SER A 62 12.95 -29.97 2.31
N PHE A 63 12.30 -28.87 2.72
CA PHE A 63 12.97 -27.72 3.33
C PHE A 63 12.07 -27.01 4.36
N PRO A 64 12.61 -26.55 5.51
CA PRO A 64 11.79 -25.88 6.52
C PRO A 64 11.13 -24.59 6.01
N PHE A 65 9.81 -24.55 6.07
CA PHE A 65 8.97 -23.40 5.72
C PHE A 65 8.08 -23.02 6.90
N ARG A 66 8.08 -21.73 7.26
CA ARG A 66 7.28 -21.18 8.37
C ARG A 66 6.42 -20.02 7.87
N PRO A 67 5.20 -20.30 7.37
CA PRO A 67 4.23 -19.25 7.11
C PRO A 67 3.64 -18.73 8.43
N PHE A 68 3.40 -17.43 8.52
CA PHE A 68 2.84 -16.81 9.72
C PHE A 68 1.91 -15.65 9.41
N LEU A 69 0.93 -15.44 10.29
CA LEU A 69 0.19 -14.18 10.37
C LEU A 69 1.05 -13.17 11.12
N HIS A 70 1.33 -12.03 10.49
CA HIS A 70 1.92 -10.89 11.17
C HIS A 70 0.85 -10.25 12.07
N ASP A 71 0.83 -10.69 13.33
CA ASP A 71 -0.11 -10.29 14.38
C ASP A 71 0.14 -8.86 14.85
N GLU A 72 -0.17 -7.92 13.98
CA GLU A 72 -0.07 -6.49 14.21
C GLU A 72 -1.43 -5.92 14.68
N LYS A 73 -1.51 -4.62 14.99
CA LYS A 73 -2.80 -3.97 15.22
C LYS A 73 -3.59 -3.81 13.92
N LEU A 74 -4.92 -3.63 14.04
CA LEU A 74 -5.71 -3.11 12.93
C LEU A 74 -5.17 -1.75 12.48
N GLY A 75 -5.31 -1.48 11.19
CA GLY A 75 -5.02 -0.17 10.62
C GLY A 75 -5.80 0.96 11.31
N THR A 76 -5.37 2.20 11.14
CA THR A 76 -5.94 3.35 11.87
C THR A 76 -6.88 4.15 10.98
N GLY A 77 -8.13 4.32 11.42
CA GLY A 77 -9.08 5.21 10.75
C GLY A 77 -8.64 6.68 10.82
N ASP A 78 -9.16 7.52 9.91
CA ASP A 78 -8.90 8.95 9.99
C ASP A 78 -9.61 9.54 11.21
N HIS A 79 -8.83 9.82 12.26
CA HIS A 79 -9.32 10.39 13.51
C HIS A 79 -10.07 11.71 13.33
N ARG A 80 -9.82 12.46 12.23
CA ARG A 80 -10.53 13.71 11.92
C ARG A 80 -11.99 13.46 11.53
N LEU A 81 -12.33 12.25 11.10
CA LEU A 81 -13.70 11.85 10.78
C LEU A 81 -14.52 11.46 12.00
N ILE A 82 -13.87 11.19 13.15
CA ILE A 82 -14.52 10.72 14.39
C ILE A 82 -15.73 11.60 14.76
N PRO A 83 -15.64 12.95 14.81
CA PRO A 83 -16.76 13.79 15.21
C PRO A 83 -17.96 13.78 14.25
N PHE A 84 -17.82 13.17 13.06
CA PHE A 84 -18.83 13.17 12.00
C PHE A 84 -19.48 11.79 11.80
N TYR A 85 -19.03 10.75 12.51
CA TYR A 85 -19.74 9.47 12.52
C TYR A 85 -21.01 9.61 13.38
N GLU A 86 -22.14 9.17 12.83
CA GLU A 86 -23.45 9.32 13.49
C GLU A 86 -23.75 8.24 14.51
N ASP A 87 -23.10 7.09 14.37
CA ASP A 87 -23.28 5.95 15.26
C ASP A 87 -22.14 5.84 16.30
N ASN A 88 -22.45 5.21 17.43
CA ASN A 88 -21.50 4.95 18.53
C ASN A 88 -20.73 3.62 18.35
N ASN A 89 -20.75 3.02 17.15
CA ASN A 89 -20.03 1.77 16.90
C ASN A 89 -18.52 1.97 17.09
N ARG A 90 -17.80 0.91 17.45
CA ARG A 90 -16.34 0.96 17.65
C ARG A 90 -15.57 1.00 16.34
N TYR A 91 -16.09 0.33 15.32
CA TYR A 91 -15.49 0.14 14.01
C TYR A 91 -16.25 0.90 12.93
N VAL A 92 -15.58 1.09 11.79
CA VAL A 92 -16.14 1.73 10.62
C VAL A 92 -15.56 1.09 9.35
N ILE A 93 -16.35 1.01 8.29
CA ILE A 93 -15.85 0.63 6.96
C ILE A 93 -15.31 1.87 6.28
N THR A 94 -14.08 1.83 5.79
CA THR A 94 -13.44 2.93 5.06
C THR A 94 -12.83 2.43 3.75
N GLU A 95 -12.32 3.38 2.96
CA GLU A 95 -11.46 3.14 1.80
C GLU A 95 -10.06 3.69 2.11
N ASP A 96 -9.04 3.14 1.46
CA ASP A 96 -7.67 3.64 1.54
C ASP A 96 -7.52 4.96 0.77
N TYR A 97 -6.82 5.93 1.36
CA TYR A 97 -6.43 7.18 0.70
C TYR A 97 -5.21 7.79 1.41
N ALA A 98 -4.44 8.60 0.68
CA ALA A 98 -3.29 9.30 1.23
C ALA A 98 -3.67 10.74 1.65
N GLY A 99 -3.68 11.01 2.95
CA GLY A 99 -3.95 12.34 3.49
C GLY A 99 -2.79 13.32 3.30
N LYS A 100 -3.09 14.62 3.15
CA LYS A 100 -2.10 15.70 3.19
C LYS A 100 -1.96 16.37 4.57
N LEU A 101 -2.69 15.87 5.58
CA LEU A 101 -2.75 16.46 6.94
C LEU A 101 -2.43 15.46 8.07
N THR A 102 -2.57 14.15 7.88
CA THR A 102 -2.00 13.06 8.71
C THR A 102 -2.03 11.77 7.88
N GLY A 103 -1.14 10.82 8.19
CA GLY A 103 -0.75 9.68 7.35
C GLY A 103 -1.88 8.87 6.71
N ALA A 104 -1.52 8.09 5.69
CA ALA A 104 -2.48 7.26 4.96
C ALA A 104 -3.36 6.45 5.93
N VAL A 105 -4.67 6.41 5.62
CA VAL A 105 -5.56 5.43 6.24
C VAL A 105 -5.15 4.09 5.68
N TYR A 106 -4.64 3.23 6.56
CA TYR A 106 -4.29 1.86 6.22
C TYR A 106 -5.37 0.95 6.76
N ILE A 107 -5.69 -0.09 6.02
CA ILE A 107 -6.59 -1.13 6.46
C ILE A 107 -5.87 -2.47 6.32
N ASN A 108 -5.98 -3.29 7.36
CA ASN A 108 -5.35 -4.61 7.37
C ASN A 108 -6.40 -5.72 7.20
N GLN A 109 -7.68 -5.38 7.39
CA GLN A 109 -8.82 -6.30 7.21
C GLN A 109 -9.71 -5.73 6.12
N ASP A 110 -9.36 -6.05 4.89
CA ASP A 110 -9.90 -5.43 3.70
C ASP A 110 -10.21 -6.43 2.58
N ILE A 111 -10.88 -5.92 1.56
CA ILE A 111 -11.30 -6.61 0.34
C ILE A 111 -11.47 -5.59 -0.78
N THR A 112 -11.48 -6.07 -2.02
CA THR A 112 -11.67 -5.23 -3.20
C THR A 112 -13.00 -5.48 -3.91
N TYR A 113 -13.43 -4.48 -4.69
CA TYR A 113 -14.61 -4.54 -5.54
C TYR A 113 -14.36 -5.34 -6.81
N GLY A 114 -14.17 -6.65 -6.67
CA GLY A 114 -13.82 -7.53 -7.78
C GLY A 114 -12.32 -7.56 -8.06
N LEU A 115 -11.97 -8.08 -9.24
CA LEU A 115 -10.60 -8.35 -9.66
C LEU A 115 -9.84 -7.05 -9.93
N PHE A 116 -10.43 -6.15 -10.71
CA PHE A 116 -9.81 -4.89 -11.08
C PHE A 116 -10.22 -3.77 -10.12
N TYR A 117 -9.28 -3.32 -9.29
CA TYR A 117 -9.41 -2.20 -8.35
C TYR A 117 -8.24 -1.22 -8.50
N GLY A 118 -8.40 0.00 -7.97
CA GLY A 118 -7.40 1.05 -8.03
C GLY A 118 -6.69 1.27 -6.69
N VAL A 119 -5.36 1.37 -6.69
CA VAL A 119 -4.56 1.71 -5.49
C VAL A 119 -4.67 3.20 -5.13
N PRO A 120 -4.44 3.61 -3.87
CA PRO A 120 -4.36 5.03 -3.56
C PRO A 120 -3.17 5.70 -4.27
N ILE A 121 -3.33 6.97 -4.67
CA ILE A 121 -2.26 7.76 -5.29
C ILE A 121 -1.72 8.75 -4.26
N GLU A 122 -0.47 8.56 -3.85
CA GLU A 122 0.12 9.44 -2.83
C GLU A 122 0.37 10.87 -3.38
N PRO A 123 0.19 11.92 -2.54
CA PRO A 123 0.59 13.28 -2.91
C PRO A 123 2.05 13.42 -3.36
N SER A 124 2.94 12.52 -2.91
CA SER A 124 4.34 12.42 -3.33
C SER A 124 4.47 12.08 -4.82
N GLU A 125 3.54 11.31 -5.40
CA GLU A 125 3.55 10.96 -6.83
C GLU A 125 3.29 12.19 -7.70
N TYR A 126 2.33 13.04 -7.34
CA TYR A 126 2.12 14.33 -8.02
C TYR A 126 3.35 15.23 -7.88
N LYS A 127 3.95 15.27 -6.68
CA LYS A 127 5.16 16.05 -6.43
C LYS A 127 6.35 15.55 -7.28
N ASN A 128 6.48 14.24 -7.50
CA ASN A 128 7.51 13.67 -8.36
C ASN A 128 7.35 14.14 -9.82
N LEU A 129 6.13 14.43 -10.26
CA LEU A 129 5.84 15.03 -11.57
C LEU A 129 6.01 16.56 -11.58
N ASN A 130 6.34 17.18 -10.45
CA ASN A 130 6.33 18.62 -10.22
C ASN A 130 4.93 19.27 -10.29
N PHE A 131 3.86 18.49 -10.14
CA PHE A 131 2.51 19.00 -10.00
C PHE A 131 2.16 19.19 -8.52
N GLN A 132 1.81 20.41 -8.12
CA GLN A 132 1.45 20.68 -6.74
C GLN A 132 -0.07 20.67 -6.57
N LEU A 133 -0.61 19.67 -5.86
CA LEU A 133 -2.05 19.64 -5.55
C LEU A 133 -2.54 20.89 -4.78
N SER A 134 -1.64 21.68 -4.18
CA SER A 134 -2.01 22.97 -3.56
C SER A 134 -2.54 23.98 -4.57
N TRP A 135 -2.07 23.95 -5.82
CA TRP A 135 -2.55 24.85 -6.89
C TRP A 135 -4.06 24.79 -7.07
N ILE A 136 -4.65 23.61 -6.85
CA ILE A 136 -6.11 23.43 -6.92
C ILE A 136 -6.79 23.39 -5.54
N ALA A 137 -6.06 23.03 -4.48
CA ALA A 137 -6.62 22.95 -3.13
C ALA A 137 -6.87 24.31 -2.50
N ASP A 138 -6.05 25.31 -2.80
CA ASP A 138 -6.10 26.59 -2.11
C ASP A 138 -7.36 27.39 -2.45
N SER A 139 -7.82 27.34 -3.71
CA SER A 139 -9.05 28.02 -4.18
C SER A 139 -10.28 27.10 -4.26
N TRP A 140 -10.17 25.85 -3.78
CA TRP A 140 -11.26 24.87 -3.90
C TRP A 140 -12.55 25.31 -3.23
N LYS A 141 -12.46 25.94 -2.05
CA LYS A 141 -13.64 26.44 -1.32
C LYS A 141 -14.45 27.43 -2.17
N ASP A 142 -13.78 28.28 -2.93
CA ASP A 142 -14.39 29.40 -3.65
C ASP A 142 -14.92 28.96 -5.01
N TYR A 143 -14.26 27.99 -5.65
CA TYR A 143 -14.60 27.57 -7.01
C TYR A 143 -15.46 26.31 -7.12
N LYS A 144 -15.53 25.48 -6.08
CA LYS A 144 -16.23 24.17 -6.12
C LYS A 144 -17.66 24.25 -6.65
N GLU A 145 -18.47 25.17 -6.14
CA GLU A 145 -19.88 25.26 -6.53
C GLU A 145 -20.06 25.80 -7.95
N ASN A 146 -19.14 26.65 -8.43
CA ASN A 146 -19.14 27.10 -9.82
C ASN A 146 -18.76 25.95 -10.77
N LEU A 147 -17.75 25.14 -10.42
CA LEU A 147 -17.39 23.96 -11.20
C LEU A 147 -18.53 22.94 -11.28
N ARG A 148 -19.32 22.78 -10.21
CA ARG A 148 -20.46 21.85 -10.18
C ARG A 148 -21.62 22.25 -11.09
N LYS A 149 -21.79 23.55 -11.35
CA LYS A 149 -22.83 24.08 -12.23
C LYS A 149 -22.46 23.98 -13.72
N ASP A 150 -21.18 23.82 -14.01
CA ASP A 150 -20.69 23.64 -15.38
C ASP A 150 -20.80 22.17 -15.79
N GLU A 151 -21.92 21.82 -16.42
CA GLU A 151 -22.22 20.44 -16.82
C GLU A 151 -21.21 19.87 -17.83
N GLU A 152 -20.71 20.70 -18.75
CA GLU A 152 -19.70 20.26 -19.72
C GLU A 152 -18.37 19.95 -19.02
N PHE A 153 -17.97 20.77 -18.05
CA PHE A 153 -16.76 20.55 -17.27
C PHE A 153 -16.89 19.30 -16.40
N VAL A 154 -18.01 19.14 -15.69
CA VAL A 154 -18.28 17.93 -14.89
C VAL A 154 -18.22 16.69 -15.77
N LYS A 155 -18.85 16.70 -16.95
CA LYS A 155 -18.82 15.59 -17.89
C LYS A 155 -17.40 15.25 -18.34
N ALA A 156 -16.56 16.26 -18.64
CA ALA A 156 -15.16 16.05 -18.99
C ALA A 156 -14.36 15.36 -17.88
N LEU A 157 -14.62 15.70 -16.61
CA LEU A 157 -14.00 15.02 -15.46
C LEU A 157 -14.53 13.59 -15.29
N GLU A 158 -15.84 13.40 -15.37
CA GLU A 158 -16.47 12.09 -15.22
C GLU A 158 -16.04 11.11 -16.31
N ASP A 159 -15.83 11.59 -17.54
CA ASP A 159 -15.31 10.78 -18.62
C ASP A 159 -13.85 10.36 -18.42
N LEU A 160 -13.06 11.10 -17.64
CA LEU A 160 -11.75 10.64 -17.15
C LEU A 160 -11.84 9.71 -15.92
N GLY A 161 -13.05 9.39 -15.47
CA GLY A 161 -13.31 8.55 -14.31
C GLY A 161 -13.25 9.30 -12.98
N PHE A 162 -13.41 10.62 -12.97
CA PHE A 162 -13.32 11.46 -11.78
C PHE A 162 -14.67 12.08 -11.43
N PRO A 163 -15.37 11.54 -10.41
CA PRO A 163 -16.64 12.10 -9.96
C PRO A 163 -16.42 13.29 -9.00
N LEU A 164 -16.84 14.48 -9.43
CA LEU A 164 -16.89 15.66 -8.54
C LEU A 164 -17.99 15.54 -7.47
N ASN A 165 -19.05 14.77 -7.79
CA ASN A 165 -20.15 14.47 -6.89
C ASN A 165 -20.07 13.02 -6.38
N TYR A 166 -20.02 12.86 -5.06
CA TYR A 166 -19.94 11.56 -4.38
C TYR A 166 -21.13 10.65 -4.67
N GLU A 167 -22.31 11.19 -5.01
CA GLU A 167 -23.49 10.37 -5.30
C GLU A 167 -23.32 9.55 -6.58
N ASN A 168 -22.63 10.12 -7.56
CA ASN A 168 -22.41 9.52 -8.87
C ASN A 168 -21.20 8.60 -8.89
N TYR A 169 -20.49 8.44 -7.77
CA TYR A 169 -19.20 7.75 -7.72
C TYR A 169 -19.23 6.36 -8.37
N SER A 170 -20.20 5.52 -8.00
CA SER A 170 -20.31 4.16 -8.56
C SER A 170 -20.70 4.17 -10.04
N GLN A 171 -21.47 5.16 -10.48
CA GLN A 171 -21.87 5.32 -11.88
C GLN A 171 -20.71 5.79 -12.76
N VAL A 172 -19.88 6.71 -12.28
CA VAL A 172 -18.76 7.28 -13.02
C VAL A 172 -17.59 6.29 -13.08
N THR A 173 -17.18 5.75 -11.93
CA THR A 173 -16.01 4.87 -11.85
C THR A 173 -16.31 3.43 -12.29
N LYS A 174 -17.60 3.05 -12.32
CA LYS A 174 -18.08 1.67 -12.46
C LYS A 174 -17.59 0.73 -11.34
N ILE A 175 -17.14 1.30 -10.23
CA ILE A 175 -16.68 0.60 -9.03
C ILE A 175 -17.72 0.77 -7.91
N GLY A 176 -17.59 0.09 -6.77
CA GLY A 176 -18.53 0.14 -5.65
C GLY A 176 -18.82 1.55 -5.11
N PRO A 177 -19.75 1.66 -4.13
CA PRO A 177 -20.13 2.93 -3.54
C PRO A 177 -18.99 3.54 -2.70
N ILE A 178 -19.05 4.83 -2.42
CA ILE A 178 -18.14 5.49 -1.47
C ILE A 178 -18.44 5.04 -0.03
N ALA A 179 -17.39 4.83 0.77
CA ALA A 179 -17.55 4.55 2.20
C ALA A 179 -17.80 5.85 3.00
N ASN A 180 -18.66 5.78 4.03
CA ASN A 180 -18.96 6.90 4.95
C ASN A 180 -19.32 8.23 4.28
N LYS A 181 -20.09 8.18 3.18
CA LYS A 181 -20.48 9.34 2.37
C LYS A 181 -20.88 10.57 3.20
N GLU A 182 -21.77 10.39 4.17
CA GLU A 182 -22.29 11.50 4.97
C GLU A 182 -21.27 12.10 5.92
N SER A 183 -20.47 11.27 6.59
CA SER A 183 -19.38 11.74 7.46
C SER A 183 -18.32 12.51 6.66
N LEU A 184 -17.96 12.01 5.47
CA LEU A 184 -17.06 12.70 4.54
C LEU A 184 -17.65 14.04 4.10
N ARG A 185 -18.94 14.07 3.70
CA ARG A 185 -19.63 15.30 3.32
C ARG A 185 -19.56 16.35 4.43
N LYS A 186 -19.90 15.98 5.67
CA LYS A 186 -19.84 16.89 6.82
C LYS A 186 -18.41 17.36 7.10
N TYR A 187 -17.42 16.47 7.00
CA TYR A 187 -16.01 16.82 7.19
C TYR A 187 -15.52 17.80 6.13
N PHE A 188 -15.78 17.56 4.86
CA PHE A 188 -15.32 18.41 3.76
C PHE A 188 -16.00 19.78 3.73
N CYS A 189 -17.25 19.88 4.21
CA CYS A 189 -17.87 21.19 4.45
C CYS A 189 -17.08 22.03 5.48
N ARG A 190 -16.49 21.39 6.50
CA ARG A 190 -15.64 22.09 7.49
C ARG A 190 -14.18 22.25 7.04
N ASN A 191 -13.68 21.36 6.20
CA ASN A 191 -12.32 21.38 5.68
C ASN A 191 -12.29 21.12 4.16
N PRO A 192 -12.56 22.14 3.32
CA PRO A 192 -12.60 21.98 1.87
C PRO A 192 -11.28 21.49 1.29
N LYS A 193 -10.12 21.92 1.80
CA LYS A 193 -8.82 21.49 1.29
C LYS A 193 -8.61 19.97 1.43
N ALA A 194 -9.14 19.37 2.51
CA ALA A 194 -9.07 17.92 2.71
C ALA A 194 -9.83 17.14 1.63
N GLU A 195 -10.86 17.75 1.03
CA GLU A 195 -11.65 17.15 -0.05
C GLU A 195 -10.80 16.91 -1.30
N ILE A 196 -9.98 17.88 -1.70
CA ILE A 196 -9.04 17.72 -2.82
C ILE A 196 -8.09 16.57 -2.54
N TYR A 197 -7.49 16.51 -1.35
CA TYR A 197 -6.59 15.39 -1.06
C TYR A 197 -7.28 14.06 -1.09
N TYR A 198 -8.48 13.95 -0.53
CA TYR A 198 -9.27 12.73 -0.59
C TYR A 198 -9.59 12.32 -2.04
N LEU A 199 -10.15 13.22 -2.85
CA LEU A 199 -10.54 12.93 -4.24
C LEU A 199 -9.34 12.51 -5.10
N PHE A 200 -8.20 13.18 -4.92
CA PHE A 200 -6.99 12.93 -5.72
C PHE A 200 -6.11 11.79 -5.20
N SER A 201 -6.33 11.30 -3.98
CA SER A 201 -5.51 10.23 -3.41
C SER A 201 -6.23 8.93 -3.09
N LYS A 202 -7.57 8.94 -3.06
CA LYS A 202 -8.32 7.74 -2.71
C LYS A 202 -8.11 6.59 -3.70
N SER A 203 -8.08 5.39 -3.14
CA SER A 203 -8.20 4.13 -3.85
C SER A 203 -9.56 4.01 -4.55
N LEU A 204 -9.64 3.12 -5.55
CA LEU A 204 -10.89 2.82 -6.25
C LEU A 204 -11.33 1.38 -5.93
N GLY A 205 -12.30 1.24 -5.03
CA GLY A 205 -12.92 -0.06 -4.75
C GLY A 205 -12.13 -0.94 -3.80
N TRP A 206 -11.22 -0.36 -3.01
CA TRP A 206 -10.56 -1.03 -1.90
C TRP A 206 -11.26 -0.62 -0.60
N TYR A 207 -11.88 -1.59 0.07
CA TYR A 207 -12.65 -1.36 1.29
C TYR A 207 -12.09 -2.17 2.43
N GLY A 208 -12.18 -1.66 3.64
CA GLY A 208 -11.91 -2.48 4.81
C GLY A 208 -12.46 -1.88 6.09
N VAL A 209 -12.24 -2.60 7.18
CA VAL A 209 -12.73 -2.23 8.51
C VAL A 209 -11.59 -1.78 9.41
N VAL A 210 -11.81 -0.65 10.09
CA VAL A 210 -10.85 -0.06 11.04
C VAL A 210 -11.58 0.37 12.31
N PRO A 211 -10.91 0.39 13.48
CA PRO A 211 -11.44 1.07 14.66
C PRO A 211 -11.53 2.57 14.39
N LYS A 212 -12.57 3.23 14.93
CA LYS A 212 -12.75 4.68 14.81
C LYS A 212 -11.66 5.44 15.55
N TYR A 213 -11.27 4.93 16.70
CA TYR A 213 -10.20 5.47 17.53
C TYR A 213 -8.91 4.68 17.26
N PRO A 214 -7.73 5.31 17.33
CA PRO A 214 -6.48 4.57 17.37
C PRO A 214 -6.52 3.56 18.52
N GLU A 215 -6.13 2.32 18.24
CA GLU A 215 -5.99 1.27 19.24
C GLU A 215 -4.60 0.65 19.09
N GLU A 216 -4.01 0.22 20.20
CA GLU A 216 -2.70 -0.44 20.24
C GLU A 216 -2.85 -1.90 20.69
N ILE A 217 -3.83 -2.62 20.12
CA ILE A 217 -4.07 -4.05 20.37
C ILE A 217 -3.85 -4.85 19.09
N SER A 218 -3.21 -6.02 19.21
CA SER A 218 -2.93 -6.89 18.05
C SER A 218 -4.18 -7.66 17.59
N LEU A 219 -4.18 -8.16 16.35
CA LEU A 219 -5.30 -8.90 15.73
C LEU A 219 -5.77 -10.08 16.58
N SER A 220 -4.87 -10.79 17.26
CA SER A 220 -5.20 -11.90 18.16
C SER A 220 -6.02 -11.48 19.38
N SER A 221 -6.14 -10.19 19.65
CA SER A 221 -6.91 -9.64 20.78
C SER A 221 -8.16 -8.89 20.35
N VAL A 222 -8.40 -8.81 19.04
CA VAL A 222 -9.64 -8.28 18.48
C VAL A 222 -10.60 -9.43 18.24
N TYR A 223 -11.53 -9.65 19.17
CA TYR A 223 -12.57 -10.67 19.03
C TYR A 223 -13.72 -10.21 18.14
N ILE A 224 -14.20 -11.11 17.28
CA ILE A 224 -15.26 -10.82 16.31
C ILE A 224 -16.62 -10.81 17.03
N ASN A 225 -17.02 -9.62 17.49
CA ASN A 225 -18.35 -9.35 18.05
C ASN A 225 -19.42 -9.14 16.93
N GLU A 226 -20.69 -9.00 17.30
CA GLU A 226 -21.80 -8.79 16.35
C GLU A 226 -21.61 -7.56 15.44
N GLU A 227 -20.93 -6.53 15.91
CA GLU A 227 -20.59 -5.36 15.11
C GLU A 227 -19.60 -5.73 13.98
N LEU A 228 -18.48 -6.36 14.32
CA LEU A 228 -17.50 -6.84 13.34
C LEU A 228 -18.08 -7.89 12.41
N LYS A 229 -18.94 -8.81 12.90
CA LYS A 229 -19.64 -9.78 12.04
C LYS A 229 -20.42 -9.08 10.92
N ARG A 230 -21.17 -8.02 11.25
CA ARG A 230 -21.91 -7.20 10.26
C ARG A 230 -20.96 -6.52 9.27
N HIS A 231 -19.85 -5.95 9.73
CA HIS A 231 -18.88 -5.29 8.86
C HIS A 231 -18.15 -6.27 7.93
N LEU A 232 -17.65 -7.39 8.45
CA LEU A 232 -17.00 -8.44 7.67
C LEU A 232 -17.97 -9.03 6.62
N ALA A 233 -19.23 -9.27 6.99
CA ALA A 233 -20.25 -9.70 6.05
C ALA A 233 -20.49 -8.66 4.93
N LYS A 234 -20.58 -7.38 5.28
CA LYS A 234 -20.75 -6.28 4.31
C LYS A 234 -19.54 -6.16 3.37
N LEU A 235 -18.32 -6.30 3.88
CA LEU A 235 -17.09 -6.33 3.07
C LEU A 235 -17.13 -7.53 2.11
N PHE A 236 -17.37 -8.74 2.61
CA PHE A 236 -17.45 -9.94 1.77
C PHE A 236 -18.50 -9.81 0.66
N ILE A 237 -19.71 -9.35 0.98
CA ILE A 237 -20.77 -9.09 0.00
C ILE A 237 -20.34 -8.04 -1.03
N THR A 238 -19.59 -7.03 -0.61
CA THR A 238 -19.06 -5.99 -1.50
C THR A 238 -18.10 -6.59 -2.54
N GLY A 239 -17.19 -7.47 -2.12
CA GLY A 239 -16.30 -8.20 -3.04
C GLY A 239 -17.05 -9.12 -4.00
N VAL A 240 -18.01 -9.90 -3.49
CA VAL A 240 -18.87 -10.78 -4.33
C VAL A 240 -19.66 -9.97 -5.35
N ARG A 241 -20.24 -8.84 -4.96
CA ARG A 241 -20.95 -7.93 -5.90
C ARG A 241 -20.01 -7.36 -6.96
N GLY A 242 -18.79 -7.01 -6.57
CA GLY A 242 -17.77 -6.50 -7.48
C GLY A 242 -17.42 -7.51 -8.57
N ILE A 243 -17.06 -8.74 -8.18
CA ILE A 243 -16.71 -9.77 -9.17
C ILE A 243 -17.90 -10.14 -10.07
N LEU A 244 -19.12 -10.19 -9.52
CA LEU A 244 -20.33 -10.41 -10.32
C LEU A 244 -20.66 -9.24 -11.26
N LYS A 245 -20.20 -8.01 -11.00
CA LYS A 245 -20.34 -6.91 -11.98
C LYS A 245 -19.31 -7.01 -13.10
N GLN A 246 -18.14 -7.58 -12.82
CA GLN A 246 -17.07 -7.74 -13.80
C GLN A 246 -17.28 -8.97 -14.69
N VAL A 247 -17.86 -10.06 -14.17
CA VAL A 247 -18.14 -11.28 -14.94
C VAL A 247 -19.59 -11.28 -15.44
N ARG A 248 -19.79 -11.35 -16.76
CA ARG A 248 -21.13 -11.40 -17.38
C ARG A 248 -21.62 -12.81 -17.69
N ASP A 249 -20.70 -13.76 -17.87
CA ASP A 249 -21.06 -15.14 -18.16
C ASP A 249 -22.00 -15.73 -17.08
N ARG A 250 -23.14 -16.25 -17.52
CA ARG A 250 -24.22 -16.66 -16.61
C ARG A 250 -23.83 -17.87 -15.77
N GLU A 251 -23.19 -18.87 -16.38
CA GLU A 251 -22.80 -20.08 -15.67
C GLU A 251 -21.67 -19.77 -14.69
N LYS A 252 -20.68 -18.97 -15.12
CA LYS A 252 -19.60 -18.53 -14.25
C LYS A 252 -20.10 -17.73 -13.04
N ARG A 253 -21.11 -16.88 -13.23
CA ARG A 253 -21.76 -16.17 -12.11
C ARG A 253 -22.46 -17.11 -11.13
N LYS A 254 -23.07 -18.20 -11.59
CA LYS A 254 -23.66 -19.21 -10.71
C LYS A 254 -22.56 -19.89 -9.88
N GLU A 255 -21.47 -20.31 -10.51
CA GLU A 255 -20.34 -20.91 -9.78
C GLU A 255 -19.76 -19.95 -8.72
N ILE A 256 -19.58 -18.66 -9.08
CA ILE A 256 -19.13 -17.63 -8.14
C ILE A 256 -20.07 -17.54 -6.94
N LEU A 257 -21.39 -17.55 -7.17
CA LEU A 257 -22.38 -17.49 -6.10
C LEU A 257 -22.37 -18.74 -5.21
N GLU A 258 -22.18 -19.93 -5.81
CA GLU A 258 -22.04 -21.18 -5.06
C GLU A 258 -20.80 -21.17 -4.18
N ARG A 259 -19.63 -20.79 -4.72
CA ARG A 259 -18.39 -20.62 -3.94
C ARG A 259 -18.56 -19.57 -2.83
N ALA A 260 -19.23 -18.46 -3.12
CA ALA A 260 -19.52 -17.43 -2.12
C ALA A 260 -20.41 -17.94 -0.98
N ARG A 261 -21.41 -18.79 -1.29
CA ARG A 261 -22.24 -19.45 -0.27
C ARG A 261 -21.42 -20.42 0.58
N ARG A 262 -20.52 -21.20 -0.02
CA ARG A 262 -19.62 -22.11 0.74
C ARG A 262 -18.75 -21.33 1.73
N ILE A 263 -18.09 -20.27 1.28
CA ILE A 263 -17.29 -19.38 2.14
C ILE A 263 -18.14 -18.81 3.27
N ARG A 264 -19.32 -18.25 2.94
CA ARG A 264 -20.22 -17.67 3.93
C ARG A 264 -20.64 -18.69 4.98
N ASN A 265 -21.04 -19.89 4.56
CA ASN A 265 -21.49 -20.93 5.48
C ASN A 265 -20.35 -21.37 6.40
N HIS A 266 -19.15 -21.58 5.85
CA HIS A 266 -17.98 -21.91 6.66
C HIS A 266 -17.66 -20.81 7.66
N ALA A 267 -17.65 -19.54 7.23
CA ALA A 267 -17.44 -18.41 8.13
C ALA A 267 -18.49 -18.34 9.24
N LEU A 268 -19.78 -18.58 8.93
CA LEU A 268 -20.84 -18.60 9.93
C LEU A 268 -20.66 -19.71 10.97
N GLU A 269 -20.19 -20.89 10.55
CA GLU A 269 -19.85 -21.98 11.48
C GLU A 269 -18.70 -21.58 12.42
N LEU A 270 -17.63 -20.97 11.89
CA LEU A 270 -16.52 -20.47 12.70
C LEU A 270 -16.96 -19.40 13.72
N LEU A 271 -17.92 -18.56 13.34
CA LEU A 271 -18.41 -17.44 14.16
C LEU A 271 -19.45 -17.85 15.21
N LYS A 272 -19.77 -19.15 15.34
CA LYS A 272 -20.49 -19.70 16.50
C LYS A 272 -19.62 -19.73 17.75
N GLU A 273 -18.31 -19.86 17.56
CA GLU A 273 -17.30 -19.79 18.62
C GLU A 273 -16.86 -18.34 18.84
N GLU A 274 -16.35 -18.07 20.04
CA GLU A 274 -15.69 -16.82 20.33
C GLU A 274 -14.27 -16.83 19.73
N ILE A 275 -14.06 -16.07 18.65
CA ILE A 275 -12.82 -16.12 17.85
C ILE A 275 -12.22 -14.74 17.61
N SER A 276 -10.90 -14.64 17.62
CA SER A 276 -10.16 -13.42 17.24
C SER A 276 -10.11 -13.24 15.72
N ILE A 277 -9.82 -12.02 15.25
CA ILE A 277 -9.59 -11.75 13.83
C ILE A 277 -8.41 -12.60 13.31
N ALA A 278 -7.35 -12.75 14.09
CA ALA A 278 -6.20 -13.56 13.71
C ALA A 278 -6.57 -15.03 13.49
N ASP A 279 -7.28 -15.62 14.44
CA ASP A 279 -7.71 -17.02 14.36
C ASP A 279 -8.72 -17.24 13.23
N PHE A 280 -9.63 -16.29 13.03
CA PHE A 280 -10.58 -16.33 11.92
C PHE A 280 -9.88 -16.34 10.57
N GLN A 281 -8.87 -15.47 10.37
CA GLN A 281 -8.09 -15.46 9.14
C GLN A 281 -7.35 -16.76 8.88
N ILE A 282 -6.70 -17.33 9.90
CA ILE A 282 -5.96 -18.60 9.78
C ILE A 282 -6.93 -19.73 9.41
N LYS A 283 -8.06 -19.86 10.11
CA LYS A 283 -9.07 -20.88 9.80
C LYS A 283 -9.65 -20.71 8.38
N MET A 284 -9.92 -19.46 7.96
CA MET A 284 -10.40 -19.18 6.60
C MET A 284 -9.34 -19.45 5.52
N ALA A 285 -8.06 -19.14 5.78
CA ALA A 285 -6.97 -19.43 4.86
C ALA A 285 -6.80 -20.94 4.66
N ASN A 286 -6.83 -21.71 5.75
CA ASN A 286 -6.77 -23.17 5.71
C ASN A 286 -7.95 -23.78 4.96
N PHE A 287 -9.16 -23.25 5.13
CA PHE A 287 -10.31 -23.68 4.33
C PHE A 287 -10.07 -23.50 2.83
N ILE A 288 -9.57 -22.33 2.42
CA ILE A 288 -9.29 -22.04 0.99
C ILE A 288 -8.16 -22.91 0.46
N ILE A 289 -7.05 -23.02 1.20
CA ILE A 289 -5.89 -23.84 0.79
C ILE A 289 -6.30 -25.30 0.62
N LYS A 290 -7.07 -25.84 1.57
CA LYS A 290 -7.56 -27.22 1.53
C LYS A 290 -8.51 -27.46 0.35
N ASP A 291 -9.43 -26.53 0.06
CA ASP A 291 -10.33 -26.64 -1.09
C ASP A 291 -9.58 -26.57 -2.44
N VAL A 292 -8.52 -25.75 -2.53
CA VAL A 292 -7.73 -25.58 -3.76
C VAL A 292 -6.72 -26.72 -3.98
N THR A 293 -6.10 -27.22 -2.92
CA THR A 293 -4.89 -28.06 -3.01
C THR A 293 -5.00 -29.41 -2.29
N GLY A 294 -5.95 -29.57 -1.37
CA GLY A 294 -6.04 -30.72 -0.48
C GLY A 294 -5.05 -30.72 0.69
N ILE A 295 -4.16 -29.72 0.78
CA ILE A 295 -3.12 -29.63 1.80
C ILE A 295 -3.62 -28.82 3.01
N GLU A 296 -3.03 -29.07 4.17
CA GLU A 296 -3.20 -28.26 5.38
C GLU A 296 -1.90 -27.51 5.68
N VAL A 297 -1.99 -26.21 5.93
CA VAL A 297 -0.85 -25.36 6.25
C VAL A 297 -0.97 -24.89 7.68
N TYR A 298 0.12 -24.98 8.44
CA TYR A 298 0.16 -24.46 9.80
C TYR A 298 0.70 -23.03 9.79
N PHE A 299 -0.10 -22.09 10.28
CA PHE A 299 0.27 -20.68 10.40
C PHE A 299 0.61 -20.33 11.85
N ASP A 300 1.85 -19.88 12.06
CA ASP A 300 2.22 -19.24 13.32
C ASP A 300 1.63 -17.82 13.42
N LYS A 301 1.59 -17.26 14.63
CA LYS A 301 1.38 -15.82 14.85
C LYS A 301 2.71 -15.23 15.33
N THR A 302 3.11 -14.07 14.83
CA THR A 302 4.36 -13.42 15.30
C THR A 302 4.42 -13.25 16.81
N SER A 303 3.30 -12.94 17.45
CA SER A 303 3.19 -12.78 18.90
C SER A 303 3.49 -14.07 19.67
N GLU A 304 3.09 -15.24 19.17
CA GLU A 304 3.40 -16.54 19.77
C GLU A 304 4.80 -17.03 19.39
N MET A 305 5.20 -16.87 18.13
CA MET A 305 6.54 -17.21 17.65
C MET A 305 7.65 -16.47 18.42
N LEU A 306 7.42 -15.20 18.77
CA LEU A 306 8.37 -14.33 19.48
C LEU A 306 8.09 -14.22 20.98
N LYS A 307 7.16 -15.02 21.54
CA LYS A 307 6.79 -14.99 22.97
C LYS A 307 7.92 -15.45 23.90
N ILE A 308 8.19 -14.67 24.94
CA ILE A 308 9.18 -14.91 25.98
C ILE A 308 8.45 -14.97 27.31
N ARG A 309 8.55 -16.09 28.03
CA ARG A 309 8.01 -16.28 29.38
C ARG A 309 9.12 -16.37 30.42
N ASN A 310 10.28 -16.91 30.03
CA ASN A 310 11.45 -17.07 30.87
C ASN A 310 12.74 -16.82 30.05
N LEU A 311 13.91 -16.93 30.68
CA LEU A 311 15.20 -16.73 30.00
C LEU A 311 15.54 -17.83 29.00
N GLU A 312 15.09 -19.06 29.24
CA GLU A 312 15.33 -20.21 28.35
C GLU A 312 14.64 -20.01 26.99
N ASP A 313 13.44 -19.42 26.97
CA ASP A 313 12.73 -19.06 25.74
C ASP A 313 13.55 -18.10 24.85
N TYR A 314 14.36 -17.22 25.45
CA TYR A 314 15.25 -16.34 24.70
C TYR A 314 16.48 -17.08 24.18
N GLU A 315 17.13 -17.89 25.01
CA GLU A 315 18.33 -18.65 24.62
C GLU A 315 18.03 -19.63 23.47
N ASN A 316 16.81 -20.15 23.39
CA ASN A 316 16.33 -21.00 22.31
C ASN A 316 15.94 -20.24 21.03
N LYS A 317 15.97 -18.90 21.04
CA LYS A 317 15.60 -18.07 19.89
C LYS A 317 16.82 -17.33 19.37
N ASP A 318 17.25 -17.69 18.18
CA ASP A 318 18.23 -16.90 17.42
C ASP A 318 17.62 -15.60 16.84
N PHE A 319 16.77 -14.91 17.58
CA PHE A 319 16.17 -13.63 17.22
C PHE A 319 16.80 -12.53 18.09
N TYR A 320 16.79 -11.26 17.63
CA TYR A 320 17.23 -10.07 18.39
C TYR A 320 18.69 -9.61 18.23
N TYR A 321 19.40 -10.03 17.17
CA TYR A 321 20.75 -9.52 16.86
C TYR A 321 20.80 -7.98 16.73
N PHE A 322 19.89 -7.38 15.98
CA PHE A 322 19.83 -5.94 15.75
C PHE A 322 19.34 -5.18 16.98
N PHE A 323 18.55 -5.81 17.85
CA PHE A 323 18.18 -5.20 19.12
C PHE A 323 19.36 -5.20 20.10
N ASP A 324 20.11 -6.30 20.14
CA ASP A 324 21.36 -6.39 20.90
C ASP A 324 22.38 -5.35 20.41
N LEU A 325 22.55 -5.23 19.10
CA LEU A 325 23.41 -4.22 18.47
C LEU A 325 22.98 -2.78 18.82
N LEU A 326 21.67 -2.52 18.80
CA LEU A 326 21.11 -1.22 19.19
C LEU A 326 21.52 -0.86 20.62
N LEU A 327 21.45 -1.81 21.56
CA LEU A 327 21.77 -1.55 22.97
C LEU A 327 23.28 -1.39 23.20
N ARG A 328 24.12 -2.11 22.45
CA ARG A 328 25.58 -2.01 22.53
C ARG A 328 26.12 -0.73 21.88
N SER A 329 25.51 -0.26 20.80
CA SER A 329 25.98 0.86 19.99
C SER A 329 24.84 1.76 19.52
N PRO A 330 24.13 2.42 20.45
CA PRO A 330 22.88 3.13 20.14
C PRO A 330 23.08 4.28 19.15
N GLU A 331 24.17 5.05 19.28
CA GLU A 331 24.47 6.17 18.39
C GLU A 331 24.73 5.72 16.94
N THR A 332 25.54 4.68 16.76
CA THR A 332 25.80 4.07 15.45
C THR A 332 24.52 3.54 14.83
N PHE A 333 23.70 2.83 15.61
CA PHE A 333 22.40 2.33 15.16
C PHE A 333 21.48 3.49 14.74
N ALA A 334 21.40 4.57 15.53
CA ALA A 334 20.58 5.73 15.24
C ALA A 334 20.99 6.45 13.96
N ARG A 335 22.29 6.68 13.77
CA ARG A 335 22.80 7.24 12.51
C ARG A 335 22.44 6.37 11.32
N ALA A 336 22.76 5.07 11.38
CA ALA A 336 22.48 4.15 10.27
C ALA A 336 20.98 4.07 9.94
N TYR A 337 20.13 3.94 10.97
CA TYR A 337 18.67 3.87 10.80
C TYR A 337 18.10 5.16 10.17
N ASN A 338 18.50 6.33 10.67
CA ASN A 338 18.00 7.61 10.16
C ASN A 338 18.52 7.91 8.75
N THR A 339 19.79 7.61 8.46
CA THR A 339 20.35 7.75 7.11
C THR A 339 19.65 6.83 6.11
N ALA A 340 19.40 5.58 6.50
CA ALA A 340 18.66 4.63 5.67
C ALA A 340 17.22 5.08 5.38
N LEU A 341 16.51 5.64 6.37
CA LEU A 341 15.19 6.23 6.16
C LEU A 341 15.21 7.41 5.17
N ASN A 342 16.26 8.24 5.21
CA ASN A 342 16.42 9.35 4.27
C ASN A 342 16.71 8.85 2.85
N LYS A 343 17.66 7.93 2.69
CA LYS A 343 18.01 7.32 1.40
C LYS A 343 16.83 6.59 0.75
N ALA A 344 16.03 5.90 1.56
CA ALA A 344 14.79 5.24 1.12
C ALA A 344 13.58 6.18 1.00
N LYS A 345 13.71 7.47 1.34
CA LYS A 345 12.64 8.49 1.33
C LYS A 345 11.39 8.09 2.13
N LEU A 346 11.57 7.37 3.24
CA LEU A 346 10.46 6.92 4.08
C LEU A 346 10.11 7.96 5.17
N PRO A 347 8.84 8.40 5.27
CA PRO A 347 8.40 9.39 6.25
C PRO A 347 8.11 8.75 7.64
N LEU A 348 9.02 7.91 8.15
CA LEU A 348 8.87 7.28 9.47
C LEU A 348 9.49 8.13 10.60
N LYS A 349 9.09 7.88 11.85
CA LYS A 349 9.68 8.50 13.03
C LYS A 349 11.19 8.20 13.08
N ARG A 350 12.00 9.26 13.19
CA ARG A 350 13.45 9.16 13.35
C ARG A 350 13.82 8.71 14.76
N PHE A 351 14.92 7.98 14.87
CA PHE A 351 15.44 7.48 16.14
C PHE A 351 16.37 8.54 16.74
N HIS A 352 16.02 9.04 17.93
CA HIS A 352 16.78 10.08 18.63
C HIS A 352 17.23 9.59 19.99
N ILE A 353 18.43 10.02 20.38
CA ILE A 353 19.03 9.78 21.69
C ILE A 353 19.29 11.15 22.32
N LYS A 354 18.85 11.33 23.56
CA LYS A 354 19.05 12.58 24.31
C LYS A 354 19.21 12.27 25.79
N ASN A 355 20.27 12.77 26.43
CA ASN A 355 20.55 12.58 27.86
C ASN A 355 20.51 11.10 28.30
N ASN A 356 21.12 10.20 27.51
CA ASN A 356 21.07 8.74 27.70
C ASN A 356 19.66 8.12 27.71
N VAL A 357 18.66 8.86 27.22
CA VAL A 357 17.30 8.38 26.98
C VAL A 357 17.10 8.15 25.50
N PHE A 358 16.54 7.00 25.14
CA PHE A 358 16.19 6.70 23.77
C PHE A 358 14.98 5.77 23.66
N GLN A 359 14.26 5.88 22.54
CA GLN A 359 13.08 5.07 22.23
C GLN A 359 13.40 4.16 21.05
N PRO A 360 13.78 2.89 21.27
CA PRO A 360 14.16 2.01 20.19
C PRO A 360 13.01 1.83 19.18
N PRO A 361 13.29 1.58 17.89
CA PRO A 361 12.28 1.27 16.88
C PRO A 361 11.75 -0.17 17.05
N TYR A 362 11.31 -0.49 18.27
CA TYR A 362 10.76 -1.76 18.71
C TYR A 362 9.52 -1.48 19.56
N PHE A 363 8.66 -2.48 19.67
CA PHE A 363 7.54 -2.50 20.60
C PHE A 363 7.66 -3.73 21.50
N LEU A 364 7.10 -3.60 22.70
CA LEU A 364 6.84 -4.75 23.56
C LEU A 364 5.35 -5.05 23.50
N GLU A 365 4.99 -6.26 23.08
CA GLU A 365 3.62 -6.74 23.16
C GLU A 365 3.44 -7.50 24.47
N VAL A 366 2.51 -7.04 25.29
CA VAL A 366 2.30 -7.53 26.65
C VAL A 366 0.93 -8.18 26.76
N PHE A 367 0.87 -9.38 27.33
CA PHE A 367 -0.36 -10.12 27.58
C PHE A 367 -0.99 -9.71 28.92
N THR A 368 -1.97 -8.80 28.88
CA THR A 368 -2.75 -8.39 30.05
C THR A 368 -4.06 -9.17 30.14
N LYS A 369 -4.53 -9.48 31.35
CA LYS A 369 -5.85 -10.08 31.53
C LYS A 369 -6.92 -8.99 31.64
N HIS A 370 -7.88 -8.98 30.73
CA HIS A 370 -9.09 -8.16 30.81
C HIS A 370 -10.33 -9.03 30.66
N ASN A 371 -11.24 -8.98 31.62
CA ASN A 371 -12.49 -9.77 31.65
C ASN A 371 -12.27 -11.27 31.37
N GLY A 372 -11.23 -11.85 32.00
CA GLY A 372 -10.88 -13.27 31.83
C GLY A 372 -10.13 -13.61 30.53
N ARG A 373 -9.92 -12.64 29.63
CA ARG A 373 -9.22 -12.84 28.34
C ARG A 373 -7.82 -12.25 28.36
N ASN A 374 -6.91 -12.88 27.63
CA ASN A 374 -5.58 -12.32 27.38
C ASN A 374 -5.67 -11.31 26.22
N ILE A 375 -5.41 -10.04 26.52
CA ILE A 375 -5.32 -8.95 25.56
C ILE A 375 -3.84 -8.63 25.36
N LEU A 376 -3.41 -8.69 24.11
CA LEU A 376 -2.08 -8.36 23.66
C LEU A 376 -2.03 -6.88 23.33
N THR A 377 -1.47 -6.11 24.25
CA THR A 377 -1.32 -4.65 24.14
C THR A 377 0.08 -4.31 23.68
N ARG A 378 0.20 -3.41 22.70
CA ARG A 378 1.46 -2.94 22.15
C ARG A 378 1.95 -1.70 22.90
N CYS A 379 3.09 -1.82 23.55
CA CYS A 379 3.74 -0.77 24.32
C CYS A 379 4.96 -0.22 23.57
N ASN A 380 5.10 1.11 23.53
CA ASN A 380 6.39 1.73 23.20
C ASN A 380 7.37 1.50 24.35
N ILE A 381 8.64 1.43 23.98
CA ILE A 381 9.76 1.25 24.91
C ILE A 381 10.54 2.56 24.98
N GLU A 382 10.88 2.99 26.18
CA GLU A 382 11.86 4.03 26.45
C GLU A 382 12.90 3.47 27.43
N ILE A 383 14.18 3.64 27.10
CA ILE A 383 15.29 3.16 27.91
C ILE A 383 16.10 4.38 28.36
N LYS A 384 16.39 4.44 29.65
CA LYS A 384 17.27 5.43 30.27
C LYS A 384 18.34 4.71 31.06
N ASN A 385 19.60 4.83 30.65
CA ASN A 385 20.75 4.38 31.44
C ASN A 385 21.31 5.56 32.25
N THR A 386 21.54 5.36 33.55
CA THR A 386 22.24 6.32 34.44
C THR A 386 23.54 5.69 34.95
N ASP A 387 24.28 6.40 35.80
CA ASP A 387 25.52 5.86 36.36
C ASP A 387 25.27 4.70 37.34
N GLN A 388 24.09 4.63 37.95
CA GLN A 388 23.76 3.67 39.01
C GLN A 388 22.66 2.66 38.62
N GLU A 389 21.71 3.06 37.77
CA GLU A 389 20.54 2.24 37.42
C GLU A 389 20.08 2.47 35.98
N ALA A 390 19.33 1.50 35.46
CA ALA A 390 18.62 1.64 34.19
C ALA A 390 17.10 1.58 34.40
N HIS A 391 16.38 2.42 33.67
CA HIS A 391 14.92 2.40 33.64
C HIS A 391 14.42 1.99 32.26
N ILE A 392 13.55 0.99 32.24
CA ILE A 392 12.73 0.63 31.08
C ILE A 392 11.33 1.15 31.36
N ARG A 393 10.91 2.17 30.63
CA ARG A 393 9.54 2.66 30.66
C ARG A 393 8.77 2.09 29.48
N LEU A 394 7.66 1.43 29.78
CA LEU A 394 6.70 0.94 28.82
C LEU A 394 5.49 1.86 28.84
N PHE A 395 5.07 2.33 27.68
CA PHE A 395 3.93 3.24 27.60
C PHE A 395 3.18 3.11 26.28
N SER A 396 1.88 3.31 26.36
CA SER A 396 0.99 3.51 25.23
C SER A 396 -0.19 4.37 25.71
N PRO A 397 -0.98 4.95 24.80
CA PRO A 397 -2.23 5.61 25.17
C PRO A 397 -3.25 4.66 25.85
N HIS A 398 -3.03 3.34 25.78
CA HIS A 398 -3.99 2.30 26.19
C HIS A 398 -3.42 1.29 27.20
N CYS A 399 -2.22 1.52 27.73
CA CYS A 399 -1.63 0.73 28.81
C CYS A 399 -1.23 1.67 29.95
N SER A 400 -1.31 1.21 31.21
CA SER A 400 -0.66 1.91 32.31
C SER A 400 0.82 2.06 31.99
N SER A 401 1.39 3.24 32.23
CA SER A 401 2.83 3.40 32.03
C SER A 401 3.56 2.60 33.10
N GLU A 402 4.19 1.51 32.72
CA GLU A 402 4.95 0.67 33.63
C GLU A 402 6.42 1.04 33.54
N THR A 403 7.02 1.39 34.67
CA THR A 403 8.48 1.53 34.77
C THR A 403 9.04 0.29 35.45
N ILE A 404 10.09 -0.26 34.84
CA ILE A 404 10.90 -1.36 35.38
C ILE A 404 12.28 -0.80 35.63
N THR A 405 12.74 -0.90 36.87
CA THR A 405 14.07 -0.44 37.29
C THR A 405 14.99 -1.64 37.38
N SER A 406 16.16 -1.53 36.76
CA SER A 406 17.24 -2.51 36.84
C SER A 406 18.41 -1.89 37.58
N THR A 407 18.98 -2.62 38.55
CA THR A 407 20.16 -2.20 39.32
C THR A 407 21.46 -2.26 38.51
N ARG A 408 21.37 -2.63 37.22
CA ARG A 408 22.48 -2.67 36.28
C ARG A 408 22.08 -1.97 34.99
N ASN A 409 23.07 -1.35 34.35
CA ASN A 409 22.88 -0.73 33.05
C ASN A 409 22.50 -1.78 31.98
N ILE A 410 21.57 -1.41 31.09
CA ILE A 410 21.14 -2.26 29.99
C ILE A 410 22.11 -2.05 28.84
N LYS A 411 23.01 -3.02 28.62
CA LYS A 411 24.06 -2.94 27.59
C LYS A 411 23.81 -3.86 26.41
N ASN A 412 22.94 -4.84 26.55
CA ASN A 412 22.69 -5.88 25.55
C ASN A 412 21.25 -6.41 25.67
N ALA A 413 20.80 -7.20 24.69
CA ALA A 413 19.43 -7.73 24.68
C ALA A 413 19.14 -8.62 25.90
N ARG A 414 20.12 -9.40 26.35
CA ARG A 414 19.99 -10.28 27.52
C ARG A 414 19.70 -9.49 28.80
N ASP A 415 20.39 -8.38 29.04
CA ASP A 415 20.18 -7.51 30.20
C ASP A 415 18.75 -6.94 30.20
N PHE A 416 18.29 -6.49 29.04
CA PHE A 416 16.94 -5.97 28.85
C PHE A 416 15.89 -7.03 29.18
N LEU A 417 16.01 -8.21 28.56
CA LEU A 417 15.04 -9.30 28.74
C LEU A 417 15.05 -9.85 30.16
N THR A 418 16.24 -9.98 30.78
CA THR A 418 16.38 -10.38 32.18
C THR A 418 15.66 -9.41 33.10
N SER A 419 15.81 -8.10 32.85
CA SER A 419 15.11 -7.07 33.63
C SER A 419 13.58 -7.19 33.50
N LEU A 420 13.06 -7.50 32.31
CA LEU A 420 11.63 -7.73 32.10
C LEU A 420 11.13 -8.99 32.80
N VAL A 421 11.83 -10.13 32.68
CA VAL A 421 11.45 -11.40 33.31
C VAL A 421 11.48 -11.29 34.83
N LEU A 422 12.57 -10.76 35.41
CA LEU A 422 12.72 -10.61 36.86
C LEU A 422 11.77 -9.58 37.49
N SER A 423 11.17 -8.69 36.68
CA SER A 423 10.16 -7.75 37.17
C SER A 423 8.87 -8.44 37.65
N ASN A 424 8.62 -9.68 37.23
CA ASN A 424 7.38 -10.43 37.46
C ASN A 424 6.09 -9.70 37.03
N LYS A 425 6.20 -8.60 36.26
CA LYS A 425 5.04 -7.82 35.78
C LYS A 425 4.29 -8.48 34.62
N PHE A 426 4.89 -9.48 33.97
CA PHE A 426 4.35 -10.14 32.77
C PHE A 426 4.19 -11.65 32.97
N PRO A 427 3.28 -12.10 33.86
CA PRO A 427 3.14 -13.52 34.20
C PRO A 427 2.69 -14.41 33.03
N ASN A 428 2.09 -13.82 31.99
CA ASN A 428 1.67 -14.54 30.76
C ASN A 428 2.72 -14.44 29.63
N GLY A 429 3.90 -13.89 29.93
CA GLY A 429 4.95 -13.57 28.97
C GLY A 429 4.74 -12.25 28.22
N PHE A 430 5.66 -11.97 27.30
CA PHE A 430 5.66 -10.80 26.42
C PHE A 430 6.34 -11.16 25.09
N ALA A 431 6.18 -10.33 24.05
CA ALA A 431 6.93 -10.47 22.79
C ALA A 431 7.63 -9.14 22.46
N LEU A 432 8.94 -9.20 22.19
CA LEU A 432 9.69 -8.07 21.66
C LEU A 432 9.61 -8.10 20.14
N ILE A 433 9.09 -7.05 19.51
CA ILE A 433 8.89 -7.01 18.06
C ILE A 433 9.52 -5.73 17.49
N GLY A 434 10.37 -5.89 16.48
CA GLY A 434 10.90 -4.75 15.74
C GLY A 434 9.80 -4.01 14.98
N LYS A 435 9.95 -2.71 14.77
CA LYS A 435 9.16 -2.01 13.74
C LYS A 435 9.52 -2.55 12.36
N ALA A 436 8.76 -2.19 11.32
CA ALA A 436 8.85 -2.82 10.00
C ALA A 436 10.27 -3.01 9.43
N GLY A 437 11.17 -2.03 9.58
CA GLY A 437 12.59 -2.15 9.19
C GLY A 437 13.37 -3.17 10.04
N PRO A 438 13.53 -2.95 11.36
CA PRO A 438 14.22 -3.90 12.24
C PRO A 438 13.65 -5.32 12.22
N PHE A 439 12.33 -5.48 12.18
CA PHE A 439 11.69 -6.80 12.04
C PHE A 439 12.09 -7.50 10.76
N MET A 440 12.04 -6.79 9.63
CA MET A 440 12.46 -7.35 8.34
C MET A 440 13.95 -7.72 8.35
N ALA A 441 14.81 -6.89 8.95
CA ALA A 441 16.24 -7.18 9.08
C ALA A 441 16.50 -8.48 9.86
N GLU A 442 15.81 -8.70 10.98
CA GLU A 442 15.90 -9.94 11.77
C GLU A 442 15.41 -11.18 11.00
N MET A 443 14.27 -11.06 10.33
CA MET A 443 13.62 -12.17 9.62
C MET A 443 14.42 -12.66 8.41
N ARG A 444 15.25 -11.79 7.85
CA ARG A 444 15.99 -12.04 6.60
C ARG A 444 17.49 -12.31 6.81
N ARG A 445 17.92 -12.38 8.08
CA ARG A 445 19.28 -12.67 8.52
C ARG A 445 19.58 -14.16 8.41
N ILE A 446 20.70 -14.54 7.80
CA ILE A 446 21.17 -15.94 7.71
C ILE A 446 21.30 -16.55 9.14
N PRO A 447 20.85 -17.80 9.37
CA PRO A 447 20.43 -18.82 8.40
C PRO A 447 18.95 -18.76 8.00
N ARG A 448 18.29 -17.61 8.12
CA ARG A 448 16.90 -17.41 7.69
C ARG A 448 16.82 -16.57 6.42
N VAL A 449 15.70 -16.71 5.72
CA VAL A 449 15.30 -15.80 4.65
C VAL A 449 13.85 -15.43 4.81
N LEU A 450 13.51 -14.17 4.54
CA LEU A 450 12.14 -13.71 4.47
C LEU A 450 11.68 -13.72 3.01
N ALA A 451 10.55 -14.35 2.75
CA ALA A 451 9.86 -14.30 1.48
C ALA A 451 8.77 -13.21 1.51
N VAL A 452 8.74 -12.38 0.49
CA VAL A 452 7.74 -11.34 0.28
C VAL A 452 7.33 -11.29 -1.20
N PRO A 453 6.15 -10.75 -1.53
CA PRO A 453 5.80 -10.46 -2.92
C PRO A 453 6.82 -9.51 -3.58
N GLU A 454 6.88 -9.48 -4.91
CA GLU A 454 7.76 -8.59 -5.69
C GLU A 454 7.61 -7.12 -5.27
N GLU A 455 6.40 -6.57 -5.32
CA GLU A 455 6.06 -5.24 -4.78
C GLU A 455 5.74 -5.27 -3.27
N GLY A 456 6.18 -6.30 -2.55
CA GLY A 456 5.96 -6.48 -1.13
C GLY A 456 6.96 -5.69 -0.27
N SER A 457 6.43 -4.92 0.68
CA SER A 457 7.18 -4.13 1.67
C SER A 457 8.08 -3.03 1.08
N LYS A 458 7.58 -1.78 1.17
CA LYS A 458 8.35 -0.54 0.93
C LYS A 458 9.59 -0.38 1.82
N TYR A 459 9.77 -1.24 2.82
CA TYR A 459 10.88 -1.19 3.78
C TYR A 459 12.10 -1.98 3.33
N ALA A 460 11.97 -2.91 2.36
CA ALA A 460 13.12 -3.68 1.88
C ALA A 460 14.27 -2.77 1.41
N PRO A 461 14.00 -1.64 0.69
CA PRO A 461 15.06 -0.73 0.35
C PRO A 461 15.78 -0.08 1.53
N MET A 462 15.00 0.31 2.54
CA MET A 462 15.53 0.87 3.77
C MET A 462 16.40 -0.13 4.54
N VAL A 463 16.06 -1.42 4.55
CA VAL A 463 16.86 -2.43 5.22
C VAL A 463 18.23 -2.61 4.56
N ASP A 464 18.33 -2.65 3.23
CA ASP A 464 19.66 -2.80 2.62
C ASP A 464 20.54 -1.56 2.89
N TYR A 465 19.99 -0.34 2.81
CA TYR A 465 20.72 0.87 3.22
C TYR A 465 21.13 0.82 4.69
N PHE A 466 20.24 0.35 5.56
CA PHE A 466 20.52 0.24 6.99
C PHE A 466 21.70 -0.70 7.26
N LEU A 467 21.75 -1.86 6.59
CA LEU A 467 22.87 -2.80 6.69
C LEU A 467 24.16 -2.21 6.14
N GLY A 468 24.10 -1.52 4.99
CA GLY A 468 25.24 -0.84 4.39
C GLY A 468 25.81 0.26 5.28
N GLU A 469 24.96 1.08 5.90
CA GLU A 469 25.39 2.12 6.84
C GLU A 469 25.97 1.54 8.13
N LEU A 470 25.40 0.45 8.66
CA LEU A 470 25.98 -0.24 9.82
C LEU A 470 27.36 -0.83 9.52
N LYS A 471 27.57 -1.37 8.32
CA LYS A 471 28.83 -2.00 7.90
C LYS A 471 30.02 -1.02 7.93
N LYS A 472 29.78 0.29 7.82
CA LYS A 472 30.81 1.33 7.92
C LYS A 472 31.53 1.32 9.27
N GLU A 473 30.80 1.04 10.34
CA GLU A 473 31.28 1.18 11.71
C GLU A 473 31.40 -0.19 12.42
N ILE A 474 30.67 -1.21 11.96
CA ILE A 474 30.62 -2.54 12.56
C ILE A 474 31.11 -3.57 11.55
N LYS A 475 32.20 -4.25 11.88
CA LYS A 475 32.86 -5.22 10.99
C LYS A 475 31.96 -6.43 10.68
N ASP A 476 31.27 -6.97 11.68
CA ASP A 476 30.58 -8.26 11.58
C ASP A 476 29.06 -8.12 11.43
N ILE A 477 28.63 -7.34 10.43
CA ILE A 477 27.22 -7.28 10.04
C ILE A 477 26.84 -8.56 9.27
N PRO A 478 25.76 -9.25 9.69
CA PRO A 478 25.38 -10.52 9.11
C PRO A 478 24.86 -10.37 7.69
N GLU A 479 25.06 -11.41 6.88
CA GLU A 479 24.46 -11.53 5.57
C GLU A 479 22.93 -11.57 5.65
N SER A 480 22.30 -11.07 4.59
CA SER A 480 20.88 -10.73 4.59
C SER A 480 20.29 -10.88 3.20
N HIS A 481 19.41 -11.88 3.05
CA HIS A 481 18.80 -12.25 1.77
C HIS A 481 17.29 -12.07 1.81
N LEU A 482 16.66 -11.80 0.69
CA LEU A 482 15.20 -11.72 0.57
C LEU A 482 14.75 -12.59 -0.60
N LEU A 483 13.67 -13.36 -0.43
CA LEU A 483 13.00 -14.00 -1.56
C LEU A 483 11.85 -13.12 -2.05
N ARG A 484 11.86 -12.80 -3.35
CA ARG A 484 10.76 -12.11 -4.03
C ARG A 484 9.91 -13.10 -4.78
N ILE A 485 8.61 -13.01 -4.59
CA ILE A 485 7.63 -13.85 -5.27
C ILE A 485 6.88 -12.98 -6.28
N ASN A 486 7.09 -13.28 -7.56
CA ASN A 486 6.38 -12.64 -8.65
C ASN A 486 5.28 -13.57 -9.17
N LEU A 487 4.03 -13.22 -8.89
CA LEU A 487 2.86 -13.98 -9.33
C LEU A 487 2.55 -13.80 -10.83
N ASN A 488 2.95 -12.68 -11.43
CA ASN A 488 2.61 -12.31 -12.82
C ASN A 488 1.11 -12.48 -13.12
N LEU A 489 0.24 -12.01 -12.22
CA LEU A 489 -1.21 -12.21 -12.32
C LEU A 489 -1.76 -11.83 -13.69
N LEU A 490 -1.42 -10.62 -14.16
CA LEU A 490 -2.04 -10.06 -15.36
C LEU A 490 -1.61 -10.80 -16.62
N ASP A 491 -0.34 -11.23 -16.71
CA ASP A 491 0.13 -12.07 -17.82
C ASP A 491 -0.49 -13.47 -17.79
N ASN A 492 -0.76 -13.98 -16.59
CA ASN A 492 -1.31 -15.31 -16.38
C ASN A 492 -2.84 -15.34 -16.53
N LEU A 493 -3.54 -14.19 -16.63
CA LEU A 493 -4.98 -14.15 -16.93
C LEU A 493 -5.34 -14.93 -18.21
N ARG A 494 -4.39 -15.14 -19.14
CA ARG A 494 -4.54 -16.04 -20.30
C ARG A 494 -5.04 -17.44 -19.96
N PHE A 495 -4.77 -17.95 -18.76
CA PHE A 495 -5.22 -19.28 -18.33
C PHE A 495 -6.71 -19.34 -17.98
N LEU A 496 -7.38 -18.19 -17.88
CA LEU A 496 -8.84 -18.10 -17.80
C LEU A 496 -9.49 -18.14 -19.20
N GLY A 497 -8.70 -18.29 -20.27
CA GLY A 497 -9.19 -18.42 -21.64
C GLY A 497 -9.94 -17.19 -22.13
N ASP A 498 -11.08 -17.41 -22.77
CA ASP A 498 -11.91 -16.36 -23.38
C ASP A 498 -12.92 -15.74 -22.42
N LEU A 499 -12.77 -15.98 -21.10
CA LEU A 499 -13.61 -15.34 -20.09
C LEU A 499 -13.53 -13.82 -20.23
N LYS A 500 -14.67 -13.17 -20.45
CA LYS A 500 -14.75 -11.73 -20.61
C LYS A 500 -14.97 -11.01 -19.29
N PHE A 501 -14.22 -9.93 -19.09
CA PHE A 501 -14.36 -9.01 -17.98
C PHE A 501 -14.85 -7.66 -18.42
N LYS A 502 -15.84 -7.13 -17.70
CA LYS A 502 -16.19 -5.72 -17.76
C LYS A 502 -15.18 -4.90 -16.98
N LEU A 503 -14.57 -3.93 -17.65
CA LEU A 503 -13.53 -3.09 -17.10
C LEU A 503 -14.12 -1.89 -16.31
N PRO A 504 -13.53 -1.52 -15.17
CA PRO A 504 -13.82 -0.25 -14.51
C PRO A 504 -13.33 0.93 -15.36
N ARG A 505 -13.84 2.14 -15.11
CA ARG A 505 -13.61 3.31 -15.98
C ARG A 505 -12.12 3.61 -16.18
N PHE A 506 -11.35 3.57 -15.10
CA PHE A 506 -9.91 3.87 -15.12
C PHE A 506 -9.10 2.91 -16.00
N LEU A 507 -9.58 1.68 -16.25
CA LEU A 507 -8.97 0.74 -17.20
C LEU A 507 -9.54 0.90 -18.60
N SER A 508 -10.87 0.94 -18.72
CA SER A 508 -11.55 1.02 -20.02
C SER A 508 -11.15 2.24 -20.84
N LEU A 509 -10.79 3.33 -20.16
CA LEU A 509 -10.36 4.57 -20.80
C LEU A 509 -9.11 4.34 -21.66
N TYR A 510 -8.08 3.70 -21.13
CA TYR A 510 -6.80 3.55 -21.83
C TYR A 510 -6.70 2.27 -22.65
N ILE A 511 -7.48 1.25 -22.29
CA ILE A 511 -7.62 0.03 -23.09
C ILE A 511 -8.47 0.31 -24.34
N GLY A 512 -9.43 1.23 -24.27
CA GLY A 512 -10.33 1.57 -25.38
C GLY A 512 -11.60 0.71 -25.43
N GLU A 513 -11.73 -0.25 -24.52
CA GLU A 513 -12.85 -1.19 -24.47
C GLU A 513 -13.50 -1.21 -23.10
N THR A 514 -14.81 -1.42 -23.05
CA THR A 514 -15.53 -1.59 -21.77
C THR A 514 -15.57 -3.04 -21.31
N GLU A 515 -15.32 -3.98 -22.22
CA GLU A 515 -15.26 -5.42 -21.98
C GLU A 515 -14.12 -6.03 -22.79
N ILE A 516 -13.36 -6.93 -22.19
CA ILE A 516 -12.17 -7.54 -22.80
C ILE A 516 -12.06 -9.00 -22.35
N SER A 517 -11.51 -9.87 -23.19
CA SER A 517 -11.19 -11.25 -22.79
C SER A 517 -9.96 -11.30 -21.87
N ALA A 518 -9.89 -12.30 -20.99
CA ALA A 518 -8.75 -12.51 -20.11
C ALA A 518 -7.44 -12.69 -20.90
N LYS A 519 -7.51 -13.45 -22.00
CA LYS A 519 -6.40 -13.67 -22.94
C LYS A 519 -5.92 -12.37 -23.58
N GLU A 520 -6.83 -11.57 -24.12
CA GLU A 520 -6.48 -10.31 -24.76
C GLU A 520 -5.88 -9.30 -23.77
N PHE A 521 -6.51 -9.13 -22.60
CA PHE A 521 -5.99 -8.28 -21.54
C PHE A 521 -4.55 -8.65 -21.18
N SER A 522 -4.27 -9.94 -21.01
CA SER A 522 -2.93 -10.44 -20.68
C SER A 522 -1.87 -10.08 -21.71
N SER A 523 -2.26 -9.90 -22.99
CA SER A 523 -1.35 -9.60 -24.08
C SER A 523 -1.06 -8.11 -24.26
N ILE A 524 -1.98 -7.22 -23.85
CA ILE A 524 -1.88 -5.78 -24.17
C ILE A 524 -1.53 -4.90 -22.97
N TRP A 525 -1.78 -5.35 -21.74
CA TRP A 525 -1.74 -4.46 -20.57
C TRP A 525 -0.37 -3.79 -20.36
N ARG A 526 0.73 -4.51 -20.62
CA ARG A 526 2.11 -3.98 -20.49
C ARG A 526 2.35 -2.81 -21.43
N GLY A 527 2.04 -3.00 -22.71
CA GLY A 527 2.18 -1.94 -23.71
C GLY A 527 1.35 -0.71 -23.36
N LYS A 528 0.14 -0.89 -22.82
CA LYS A 528 -0.70 0.22 -22.35
C LYS A 528 -0.14 0.93 -21.11
N VAL A 529 0.44 0.20 -20.17
CA VAL A 529 1.15 0.80 -19.03
C VAL A 529 2.35 1.61 -19.50
N GLU A 530 3.15 1.07 -20.43
CA GLU A 530 4.31 1.77 -21.00
C GLU A 530 3.90 3.05 -21.75
N GLU A 531 2.77 3.05 -22.47
CA GLU A 531 2.20 4.25 -23.09
C GLU A 531 1.92 5.34 -22.03
N ALA A 532 1.30 4.97 -20.91
CA ALA A 532 0.99 5.90 -19.82
C ALA A 532 2.27 6.40 -19.11
N GLU A 533 3.24 5.52 -18.86
CA GLU A 533 4.54 5.88 -18.25
C GLU A 533 5.31 6.89 -19.09
N LYS A 534 5.35 6.70 -20.41
CA LYS A 534 6.01 7.65 -21.32
C LYS A 534 5.40 9.04 -21.19
N VAL A 535 4.08 9.13 -21.15
CA VAL A 535 3.38 10.41 -20.93
C VAL A 535 3.74 11.02 -19.58
N LEU A 536 3.72 10.23 -18.50
CA LEU A 536 4.09 10.68 -17.15
C LEU A 536 5.55 11.15 -17.06
N GLU A 537 6.49 10.51 -17.75
CA GLU A 537 7.90 10.92 -17.74
C GLU A 537 8.13 12.21 -18.56
N LEU A 538 7.41 12.38 -19.67
CA LEU A 538 7.49 13.59 -20.50
C LEU A 538 7.07 14.85 -19.72
N ILE A 539 5.95 14.76 -19.00
CA ILE A 539 5.37 15.86 -18.22
C ILE A 539 6.06 16.10 -16.87
N LYS A 540 6.96 15.20 -16.46
CA LYS A 540 7.72 15.33 -15.23
C LYS A 540 8.60 16.58 -15.23
N GLY A 541 8.53 17.37 -14.17
CA GLY A 541 9.32 18.60 -14.06
C GLY A 541 8.73 19.79 -14.82
N LEU A 542 7.48 19.69 -15.28
CA LEU A 542 6.75 20.85 -15.81
C LEU A 542 6.33 21.78 -14.68
N GLU A 543 6.41 23.09 -14.93
CA GLU A 543 5.92 24.14 -14.03
C GLU A 543 4.46 24.51 -14.33
N ALA A 544 3.76 25.18 -13.40
CA ALA A 544 2.35 25.54 -13.55
C ALA A 544 2.04 26.23 -14.89
N GLY A 545 2.84 27.24 -15.28
CA GLY A 545 2.66 27.98 -16.54
C GLY A 545 2.86 27.13 -17.80
N GLN A 546 3.57 26.01 -17.70
CA GLN A 546 3.82 25.11 -18.83
C GLN A 546 2.61 24.22 -19.15
N TYR A 547 1.69 23.99 -18.19
CA TYR A 547 0.47 23.22 -18.45
C TYR A 547 -0.47 23.90 -19.46
N PHE A 548 -0.50 25.24 -19.51
CA PHE A 548 -1.28 25.96 -20.53
C PHE A 548 -0.71 25.76 -21.94
N HIS A 549 0.62 25.62 -22.07
CA HIS A 549 1.27 25.29 -23.34
C HIS A 549 1.12 23.81 -23.68
N LEU A 550 1.14 22.93 -22.68
CA LEU A 550 0.87 21.51 -22.85
C LEU A 550 -0.55 21.27 -23.40
N ALA A 551 -1.54 22.06 -22.96
CA ALA A 551 -2.89 22.02 -23.50
C ALA A 551 -2.92 22.25 -25.02
N ASN A 552 -2.21 23.29 -25.49
CA ASN A 552 -2.10 23.58 -26.93
C ASN A 552 -1.43 22.43 -27.69
N ILE A 553 -0.40 21.80 -27.12
CA ILE A 553 0.30 20.67 -27.74
C ILE A 553 -0.63 19.47 -27.88
N ILE A 554 -1.37 19.12 -26.82
CA ILE A 554 -2.34 18.01 -26.86
C ILE A 554 -3.40 18.26 -27.94
N LEU A 555 -3.99 19.45 -27.96
CA LEU A 555 -5.04 19.81 -28.92
C LEU A 555 -4.51 19.84 -30.36
N TRP A 556 -3.29 20.34 -30.58
CA TRP A 556 -2.63 20.31 -31.88
C TRP A 556 -2.40 18.89 -32.39
N GLU A 557 -1.93 17.98 -31.53
CA GLU A 557 -1.74 16.58 -31.93
C GLU A 557 -3.04 15.84 -32.25
N LYS A 558 -4.14 16.29 -31.63
CA LYS A 558 -5.48 15.80 -31.95
C LYS A 558 -6.09 16.49 -33.17
N GLY A 559 -5.38 17.42 -33.82
CA GLY A 559 -5.83 18.13 -35.01
C GLY A 559 -6.93 19.16 -34.73
N LEU A 560 -7.04 19.64 -33.49
CA LEU A 560 -8.11 20.55 -33.05
C LEU A 560 -7.70 22.03 -33.05
N MET A 561 -6.39 22.33 -33.09
CA MET A 561 -5.89 23.71 -33.14
C MET A 561 -4.46 23.80 -33.70
N ASP A 562 -4.05 25.02 -34.07
CA ASP A 562 -2.67 25.33 -34.44
C ASP A 562 -1.79 25.71 -33.23
N LEU A 563 -0.49 25.44 -33.34
CA LEU A 563 0.50 25.79 -32.30
C LEU A 563 0.97 27.25 -32.42
N SER A 564 1.11 27.92 -31.27
CA SER A 564 1.78 29.21 -31.15
C SER A 564 3.29 29.07 -30.91
N ASP A 565 4.07 30.11 -31.24
CA ASP A 565 5.54 30.18 -31.05
C ASP A 565 5.99 29.81 -29.62
N ARG A 566 5.26 30.26 -28.60
CA ARG A 566 5.57 29.93 -27.19
C ARG A 566 5.38 28.45 -26.89
N SER A 567 4.39 27.81 -27.54
CA SER A 567 4.12 26.38 -27.36
C SER A 567 5.15 25.52 -28.10
N TYR A 568 5.74 26.01 -29.20
CA TYR A 568 6.89 25.37 -29.84
C TYR A 568 8.11 25.27 -28.92
N LYS A 569 8.36 26.25 -28.04
CA LYS A 569 9.46 26.16 -27.05
C LYS A 569 9.29 24.97 -26.10
N LEU A 570 8.07 24.76 -25.60
CA LEU A 570 7.78 23.60 -24.76
C LEU A 570 7.89 22.31 -25.57
N LEU A 571 7.36 22.28 -26.80
CA LEU A 571 7.45 21.11 -27.68
C LEU A 571 8.91 20.71 -27.95
N SER A 572 9.81 21.65 -28.19
CA SER A 572 11.24 21.38 -28.35
C SER A 572 11.84 20.76 -27.08
N LYS A 573 11.53 21.30 -25.90
CA LYS A 573 11.94 20.72 -24.61
C LYS A 573 11.41 19.30 -24.40
N LEU A 574 10.19 19.00 -24.86
CA LEU A 574 9.64 17.64 -24.83
C LEU A 574 10.38 16.72 -25.81
N LYS A 575 10.69 17.18 -27.03
CA LYS A 575 11.47 16.42 -28.02
C LYS A 575 12.87 16.06 -27.51
N GLU A 576 13.52 16.96 -26.79
CA GLU A 576 14.80 16.67 -26.11
C GLU A 576 14.68 15.55 -25.07
N LYS A 577 13.50 15.36 -24.48
CA LYS A 577 13.18 14.23 -23.59
C LYS A 577 12.73 12.96 -24.32
N GLY A 578 12.81 12.92 -25.64
CA GLY A 578 12.42 11.77 -26.45
C GLY A 578 10.95 11.73 -26.87
N TYR A 579 10.24 12.87 -26.80
CA TYR A 579 8.86 12.98 -27.28
C TYR A 579 8.70 12.61 -28.77
N ASN A 580 7.77 11.69 -29.05
CA ASN A 580 7.42 11.18 -30.37
C ASN A 580 5.89 11.00 -30.53
N ARG A 581 5.15 12.09 -30.29
CA ARG A 581 3.69 12.17 -30.47
C ARG A 581 2.89 11.23 -29.57
N GLU A 582 3.30 11.13 -28.32
CA GLU A 582 2.65 10.28 -27.31
C GLU A 582 1.20 10.73 -27.05
N PHE A 583 0.90 12.03 -27.11
CA PHE A 583 -0.46 12.53 -26.90
C PHE A 583 -1.42 12.16 -28.03
N GLN A 584 -0.92 12.06 -29.27
CA GLN A 584 -1.71 11.55 -30.40
C GLN A 584 -2.23 10.13 -30.12
N ARG A 585 -1.39 9.25 -29.57
CA ARG A 585 -1.71 7.83 -29.29
C ARG A 585 -2.54 7.64 -28.03
N LEU A 586 -2.43 8.54 -27.06
CA LEU A 586 -3.17 8.46 -25.81
C LEU A 586 -4.67 8.60 -26.07
N ASN A 587 -5.47 7.65 -25.58
CA ASN A 587 -6.91 7.73 -25.68
C ASN A 587 -7.44 8.78 -24.69
N LEU A 588 -7.95 9.89 -25.22
CA LEU A 588 -8.52 11.00 -24.45
C LEU A 588 -9.99 11.15 -24.83
N PRO A 589 -10.91 11.30 -23.87
CA PRO A 589 -12.33 11.46 -24.18
C PRO A 589 -12.58 12.73 -24.99
N GLU A 590 -13.54 12.68 -25.91
CA GLU A 590 -13.95 13.83 -26.72
C GLU A 590 -14.42 15.01 -25.84
N SER A 591 -15.17 14.72 -24.76
CA SER A 591 -15.61 15.71 -23.78
C SER A 591 -14.45 16.43 -23.10
N PHE A 592 -13.36 15.72 -22.79
CA PHE A 592 -12.14 16.30 -22.26
C PHE A 592 -11.47 17.22 -23.27
N LEU A 593 -11.32 16.76 -24.53
CA LEU A 593 -10.67 17.55 -25.58
C LEU A 593 -11.48 18.82 -25.91
N LYS A 594 -12.81 18.71 -26.03
CA LYS A 594 -13.71 19.85 -26.25
C LYS A 594 -13.62 20.87 -25.12
N MET A 595 -13.69 20.41 -23.86
CA MET A 595 -13.58 21.29 -22.70
C MET A 595 -12.19 21.97 -22.62
N LEU A 596 -11.12 21.22 -22.90
CA LEU A 596 -9.77 21.77 -22.93
C LEU A 596 -9.62 22.85 -24.02
N GLN A 597 -10.18 22.61 -25.21
CA GLN A 597 -10.21 23.58 -26.30
C GLN A 597 -10.95 24.85 -25.91
N ASN A 598 -12.18 24.72 -25.40
CA ASN A 598 -12.99 25.86 -24.97
C ASN A 598 -12.23 26.73 -23.96
N LEU A 599 -11.65 26.12 -22.92
CA LEU A 599 -10.91 26.83 -21.88
C LEU A 599 -9.66 27.55 -22.41
N VAL A 600 -8.93 26.93 -23.32
CA VAL A 600 -7.73 27.52 -23.94
C VAL A 600 -8.11 28.72 -24.80
N GLU A 601 -9.18 28.61 -25.59
CA GLU A 601 -9.67 29.68 -26.46
C GLU A 601 -10.24 30.85 -25.65
N GLU A 602 -11.06 30.58 -24.64
CA GLU A 602 -11.58 31.60 -23.71
C GLU A 602 -10.45 32.31 -22.98
N ARG A 603 -9.47 31.56 -22.44
CA ARG A 603 -8.31 32.13 -21.78
C ARG A 603 -7.52 33.06 -22.71
N ARG A 604 -7.39 32.69 -23.99
CA ARG A 604 -6.71 33.53 -24.99
C ARG A 604 -7.47 34.84 -25.20
N LYS A 605 -8.79 34.78 -25.39
CA LYS A 605 -9.65 35.97 -25.56
C LYS A 605 -9.51 36.94 -24.39
N ILE A 606 -9.60 36.44 -23.16
CA ILE A 606 -9.47 37.26 -21.94
C ILE A 606 -8.07 37.88 -21.84
N ILE A 607 -7.01 37.13 -22.13
CA ILE A 607 -5.64 37.67 -22.11
C ILE A 607 -5.46 38.77 -23.15
N ASP A 608 -6.00 38.60 -24.35
CA ASP A 608 -5.89 39.59 -25.42
C ASP A 608 -6.71 40.85 -25.10
N GLU A 609 -7.89 40.70 -24.47
CA GLU A 609 -8.68 41.82 -23.96
C GLU A 609 -7.95 42.61 -22.85
N ILE A 610 -7.35 41.92 -21.88
CA ILE A 610 -6.53 42.55 -20.83
C ILE A 610 -5.38 43.34 -21.45
N LYS A 611 -4.69 42.77 -22.47
CA LYS A 611 -3.59 43.48 -23.16
C LYS A 611 -4.07 44.70 -23.93
N MET A 612 -5.26 44.64 -24.52
CA MET A 612 -5.85 45.77 -25.24
C MET A 612 -6.19 46.92 -24.28
N LYS A 613 -6.76 46.60 -23.11
CA LYS A 613 -7.17 47.58 -22.09
C LYS A 613 -6.03 48.04 -21.17
N LYS A 614 -4.93 47.29 -21.08
CA LYS A 614 -3.74 47.59 -20.26
C LYS A 614 -4.13 47.92 -18.80
N GLU A 615 -3.82 49.13 -18.33
CA GLU A 615 -4.09 49.60 -16.96
C GLU A 615 -5.59 49.84 -16.70
N GLU A 616 -6.40 49.98 -17.75
CA GLU A 616 -7.86 50.15 -17.67
C GLU A 616 -8.62 48.82 -17.62
N ALA A 617 -7.90 47.68 -17.58
CA ALA A 617 -8.54 46.37 -17.56
C ALA A 617 -9.33 46.17 -16.24
N PRO A 618 -10.64 45.88 -16.32
CA PRO A 618 -11.47 45.64 -15.13
C PRO A 618 -10.98 44.41 -14.34
N LYS A 619 -11.13 44.46 -13.01
CA LYS A 619 -10.70 43.40 -12.08
C LYS A 619 -11.34 42.06 -12.42
N GLU A 620 -12.59 42.11 -12.89
CA GLU A 620 -13.39 40.96 -13.29
C GLU A 620 -12.71 40.12 -14.38
N LEU A 621 -11.98 40.73 -15.32
CA LEU A 621 -11.23 39.98 -16.35
C LEU A 621 -10.06 39.21 -15.76
N PHE A 622 -9.41 39.73 -14.72
CA PHE A 622 -8.35 39.02 -14.02
C PHE A 622 -8.90 37.85 -13.20
N GLU A 623 -10.03 38.05 -12.52
CA GLU A 623 -10.72 36.99 -11.76
C GLU A 623 -11.23 35.87 -12.69
N GLU A 624 -11.76 36.23 -13.86
CA GLU A 624 -12.18 35.27 -14.88
C GLU A 624 -10.98 34.49 -15.44
N ARG A 625 -9.86 35.18 -15.72
CA ARG A 625 -8.61 34.52 -16.13
C ARG A 625 -8.13 33.53 -15.08
N GLU A 626 -8.12 33.92 -13.80
CA GLU A 626 -7.70 33.04 -12.70
C GLU A 626 -8.60 31.80 -12.60
N PHE A 627 -9.91 31.96 -12.76
CA PHE A 627 -10.85 30.84 -12.76
C PHE A 627 -10.66 29.90 -13.96
N LEU A 628 -10.40 30.43 -15.16
CA LEU A 628 -10.07 29.63 -16.34
C LEU A 628 -8.75 28.87 -16.16
N GLU A 629 -7.71 29.54 -15.64
CA GLU A 629 -6.43 28.91 -15.34
C GLU A 629 -6.58 27.80 -14.28
N TYR A 630 -7.42 28.03 -13.26
CA TYR A 630 -7.80 27.02 -12.28
C TYR A 630 -8.48 25.80 -12.91
N LYS A 631 -9.48 26.01 -13.79
CA LYS A 631 -10.17 24.92 -14.51
C LYS A 631 -9.18 24.08 -15.34
N ILE A 632 -8.25 24.72 -16.04
CA ILE A 632 -7.22 24.01 -16.83
C ILE A 632 -6.31 23.19 -15.91
N LEU A 633 -5.80 23.78 -14.81
CA LEU A 633 -4.97 23.04 -13.86
C LEU A 633 -5.72 21.89 -13.19
N PHE A 634 -7.02 22.04 -12.93
CA PHE A 634 -7.87 20.99 -12.39
C PHE A 634 -8.05 19.83 -13.38
N LEU A 635 -8.28 20.12 -14.67
CA LEU A 635 -8.33 19.10 -15.71
C LEU A 635 -7.03 18.31 -15.81
N PHE A 636 -5.89 19.00 -15.76
CA PHE A 636 -4.60 18.33 -15.74
C PHE A 636 -4.40 17.49 -14.49
N ALA A 637 -4.78 17.99 -13.30
CA ALA A 637 -4.72 17.18 -12.08
C ALA A 637 -5.51 15.87 -12.25
N VAL A 638 -6.69 15.93 -12.87
CA VAL A 638 -7.55 14.75 -13.10
C VAL A 638 -6.95 13.81 -14.14
N LEU A 639 -6.39 14.34 -15.22
CA LEU A 639 -5.66 13.53 -16.21
C LEU A 639 -4.46 12.82 -15.56
N LEU A 640 -3.64 13.55 -14.80
CA LEU A 640 -2.50 13.02 -14.06
C LEU A 640 -2.91 11.91 -13.09
N ARG A 641 -3.97 12.16 -12.30
CA ARG A 641 -4.56 11.16 -11.41
C ARG A 641 -4.96 9.92 -12.19
N SER A 642 -5.64 10.08 -13.32
CA SER A 642 -6.15 8.97 -14.13
C SER A 642 -5.01 8.11 -14.70
N LEU A 643 -3.95 8.74 -15.21
CA LEU A 643 -2.75 8.05 -15.70
C LEU A 643 -2.01 7.31 -14.57
N LEU A 644 -1.75 7.98 -13.44
CA LEU A 644 -1.12 7.38 -12.26
C LEU A 644 -1.97 6.21 -11.72
N GLN A 645 -3.29 6.38 -11.66
CA GLN A 645 -4.22 5.33 -11.25
C GLN A 645 -4.11 4.11 -12.17
N PHE A 646 -4.08 4.31 -13.49
CA PHE A 646 -3.96 3.22 -14.45
C PHE A 646 -2.62 2.47 -14.29
N GLU A 647 -1.50 3.20 -14.34
CA GLU A 647 -0.15 2.65 -14.28
C GLU A 647 0.13 1.93 -12.96
N LYS A 648 -0.05 2.63 -11.83
CA LYS A 648 0.26 2.08 -10.50
C LYS A 648 -0.63 0.90 -10.15
N SER A 649 -1.93 0.96 -10.48
CA SER A 649 -2.86 -0.11 -10.10
C SER A 649 -2.60 -1.38 -10.88
N LEU A 650 -2.31 -1.32 -12.19
CA LEU A 650 -2.00 -2.51 -12.96
C LEU A 650 -0.69 -3.17 -12.51
N LYS A 651 0.36 -2.37 -12.27
CA LYS A 651 1.60 -2.90 -11.69
C LYS A 651 1.35 -3.56 -10.34
N TYR A 652 0.63 -2.90 -9.45
CA TYR A 652 0.31 -3.44 -8.12
C TYR A 652 -0.49 -4.75 -8.19
N LEU A 653 -1.57 -4.75 -8.97
CA LEU A 653 -2.43 -5.91 -9.19
C LEU A 653 -1.65 -7.12 -9.72
N ASN A 654 -0.64 -6.89 -10.58
CA ASN A 654 0.18 -7.96 -11.12
C ASN A 654 0.89 -8.80 -10.05
N TYR A 655 1.18 -8.20 -8.89
CA TYR A 655 1.94 -8.84 -7.82
C TYR A 655 1.14 -9.06 -6.53
N ARG A 656 0.04 -8.33 -6.32
CA ARG A 656 -0.72 -8.33 -5.07
C ARG A 656 -2.24 -8.54 -5.26
N PRO A 657 -2.70 -9.61 -5.94
CA PRO A 657 -4.13 -9.90 -6.03
C PRO A 657 -4.76 -10.27 -4.68
N TYR A 658 -6.07 -10.05 -4.57
CA TYR A 658 -6.86 -10.66 -3.49
C TYR A 658 -7.16 -12.14 -3.79
N THR A 659 -6.55 -13.04 -3.02
CA THR A 659 -6.78 -14.49 -3.14
C THR A 659 -8.26 -14.82 -3.00
N ILE A 660 -8.98 -14.17 -2.07
CA ILE A 660 -10.43 -14.43 -1.91
C ILE A 660 -11.22 -14.13 -3.18
N ILE A 661 -10.87 -13.08 -3.93
CA ILE A 661 -11.54 -12.71 -5.18
C ILE A 661 -11.20 -13.71 -6.30
N LEU A 662 -9.93 -14.12 -6.38
CA LEU A 662 -9.48 -15.12 -7.34
C LEU A 662 -10.05 -16.50 -7.05
N TYR A 663 -10.19 -16.89 -5.78
CA TYR A 663 -10.85 -18.12 -5.37
C TYR A 663 -12.31 -18.16 -5.83
N LEU A 664 -13.05 -17.07 -5.65
CA LEU A 664 -14.42 -16.95 -6.14
C LEU A 664 -14.50 -17.14 -7.66
N LEU A 665 -13.52 -16.60 -8.38
CA LEU A 665 -13.42 -16.69 -9.83
C LEU A 665 -13.07 -18.11 -10.32
N SER A 666 -11.95 -18.69 -9.87
CA SER A 666 -11.55 -20.06 -10.19
C SER A 666 -10.47 -20.56 -9.22
N PRO A 667 -10.78 -21.59 -8.41
CA PRO A 667 -9.79 -22.31 -7.60
C PRO A 667 -8.62 -22.88 -8.43
N GLU A 668 -8.90 -23.39 -9.63
CA GLU A 668 -7.92 -23.97 -10.53
C GLU A 668 -6.91 -22.91 -10.99
N PHE A 669 -7.39 -21.70 -11.27
CA PHE A 669 -6.54 -20.58 -11.64
C PHE A 669 -5.57 -20.16 -10.51
N LEU A 670 -5.99 -20.25 -9.24
CA LEU A 670 -5.08 -20.02 -8.11
C LEU A 670 -3.92 -21.00 -8.10
N LYS A 671 -4.20 -22.29 -8.34
CA LYS A 671 -3.18 -23.34 -8.39
C LYS A 671 -2.20 -23.11 -9.54
N GLU A 672 -2.72 -22.77 -10.72
CA GLU A 672 -1.91 -22.43 -11.89
C GLU A 672 -0.99 -21.24 -11.57
N LEU A 673 -1.55 -20.16 -11.00
CA LEU A 673 -0.81 -18.95 -10.65
C LEU A 673 0.31 -19.21 -9.65
N ALA A 674 0.04 -19.96 -8.58
CA ALA A 674 1.05 -20.33 -7.59
C ALA A 674 2.16 -21.20 -8.21
N SER A 675 1.81 -22.15 -9.10
CA SER A 675 2.80 -23.02 -9.74
C SER A 675 3.71 -22.29 -10.75
N LYS A 676 3.16 -21.28 -11.43
CA LYS A 676 3.85 -20.45 -12.44
C LYS A 676 4.54 -19.23 -11.84
N ALA A 677 4.38 -18.98 -10.55
CA ALA A 677 5.05 -17.89 -9.87
C ALA A 677 6.57 -18.00 -10.04
N GLU A 678 7.20 -16.87 -10.31
CA GLU A 678 8.64 -16.77 -10.40
C GLU A 678 9.19 -16.35 -9.03
N ILE A 679 10.30 -16.97 -8.64
CA ILE A 679 10.98 -16.63 -7.39
C ILE A 679 12.33 -16.03 -7.74
N TYR A 680 12.66 -14.94 -7.06
CA TYR A 680 13.95 -14.30 -7.14
C TYR A 680 14.58 -14.23 -5.76
N ILE A 681 15.91 -14.24 -5.70
CA ILE A 681 16.65 -13.92 -4.48
C ILE A 681 17.31 -12.56 -4.64
N GLU A 682 17.14 -11.69 -3.64
CA GLU A 682 17.86 -10.43 -3.49
C GLU A 682 18.96 -10.61 -2.44
N LYS A 683 20.21 -10.36 -2.83
CA LYS A 683 21.39 -10.49 -1.98
C LYS A 683 22.06 -9.15 -1.80
N VAL A 684 22.26 -8.74 -0.54
CA VAL A 684 23.09 -7.57 -0.19
C VAL A 684 24.54 -8.02 -0.15
N VAL A 685 25.38 -7.39 -0.97
CA VAL A 685 26.82 -7.64 -1.04
C VAL A 685 27.54 -6.36 -0.64
N PHE A 686 28.30 -6.42 0.46
CA PHE A 686 29.09 -5.28 0.93
C PHE A 686 30.32 -5.06 0.04
N LYS A 687 30.65 -3.79 -0.24
CA LYS A 687 31.90 -3.43 -0.91
C LYS A 687 33.07 -3.60 0.07
N ILE A 688 34.22 -4.02 -0.45
CA ILE A 688 35.46 -4.19 0.30
C ILE A 688 36.11 -2.81 0.50
#